data_AF-A0AA37V9N3-F1
#
_entry.id   AF-A0AA37V9N3-F1
#
_cell.length_a   1.000
_cell.length_b   1.000
_cell.length_c   1.000
_cell.angle_alpha   90.00
_cell.angle_beta   90.00
_cell.angle_gamma   90.00
#
_symmetry.space_group_name_H-M   'P 1'
#
loop_
_entity.id
_entity.type
_entity.pdbx_description
1 polymer ?
#
loop_
_entity_poly.entity_id
_entity_poly.type
_entity_poly.pdbx_seq_one_letter_code
_entity_poly.pdbx_strand_id
1 'polypeptide(L)'
;MKLQKQNSWRSGRRRAVYLVFVVVGGILNLLPRRIVFLLFVIANAVRFPLRRRLHQAYFPYVTSHLVDHPEYRFSTAFSRRFHVASVEVLYGIGAYREVIEVVHGERLGADDSASRYALVRSLFELGEFSDAKAAAAGARPEQLEENVDLAFYKAMVDVIGGDEAGALDTMFLACRRNMHFFRPHQNIAARNSAHYCPNSLDVLCGARGRLFDLCNFAGQRVTHVGRGEVGVRLFERALDAQQELVTSPPPLSDDLRRLLDGLGISLDRLRLIPEEWTTQIGHLGMLDILFRMRELGWWSGDAVIVVRSELIANVPFFKLFEGFGRIVVIGETVSDRVGEELLSLQRWYGLNFNAFRMPDGGVVPWQDAGAMAIQQWERDGRGHPLSAVHDRTADTGELFEQFRAKHGMAPDDWYVCLHTRDAAHYFEFMGTGQTHRNAPIETSLDAIRLITSRGGWVVKLGGPNSPKLPAMERTIDYALSEFRSEPMDIHLIRHARAFVGTTSGLTNVAVSFGIPCAIVNAITTDAQLWNRNVRFALKPVRQADGTMLTQRQLTSTPWRWRVFDAAVLGRNGAHPENNSAEDIMRTVEEVLAIADGRTAEFDAGHDAERLLSRWREALALPYYYGASRPSLGFLARYEKEFLLDAAEQV
;
A
#
# COMPACT_ATOMS: atom_id res chain seq x y z
N MET A 1 -17.02 -12.79 19.41
CA MET A 1 -18.31 -12.03 19.44
C MET A 1 -18.20 -10.55 19.86
N LYS A 2 -17.48 -10.17 20.94
CA LYS A 2 -17.29 -8.74 21.33
C LYS A 2 -16.43 -7.93 20.33
N LEU A 3 -15.34 -8.51 19.82
CA LEU A 3 -14.46 -7.89 18.79
C LEU A 3 -15.20 -7.62 17.47
N GLN A 4 -16.00 -8.57 16.97
CA GLN A 4 -16.83 -8.38 15.77
C GLN A 4 -17.88 -7.26 15.92
N LYS A 5 -18.52 -7.13 17.10
CA LYS A 5 -19.46 -6.03 17.38
C LYS A 5 -18.76 -4.68 17.43
N GLN A 6 -17.55 -4.62 18.01
CA GLN A 6 -16.77 -3.38 18.12
C GLN A 6 -16.21 -2.93 16.75
N ASN A 7 -15.76 -3.87 15.92
CA ASN A 7 -15.34 -3.62 14.54
C ASN A 7 -16.51 -3.22 13.63
N SER A 8 -17.69 -3.84 13.80
CA SER A 8 -18.93 -3.46 13.11
C SER A 8 -19.37 -2.02 13.43
N TRP A 9 -19.34 -1.62 14.71
CA TRP A 9 -19.70 -0.26 15.13
C TRP A 9 -18.70 0.80 14.64
N ARG A 10 -17.40 0.53 14.72
CA ARG A 10 -16.34 1.41 14.19
C ARG A 10 -16.44 1.57 12.67
N SER A 11 -16.71 0.48 11.95
CA SER A 11 -16.95 0.47 10.51
C SER A 11 -18.21 1.27 10.12
N GLY A 12 -19.32 1.09 10.85
CA GLY A 12 -20.55 1.86 10.65
C GLY A 12 -20.37 3.37 10.84
N ARG A 13 -19.62 3.79 11.88
CA ARG A 13 -19.31 5.21 12.11
C ARG A 13 -18.41 5.80 11.02
N ARG A 14 -17.36 5.07 10.61
CA ARG A 14 -16.48 5.50 9.50
C ARG A 14 -17.27 5.64 8.20
N ARG A 15 -18.17 4.71 7.91
CA ARG A 15 -19.06 4.76 6.74
C ARG A 15 -19.98 5.97 6.77
N ALA A 16 -20.62 6.27 7.91
CA ALA A 16 -21.47 7.45 8.02
C ALA A 16 -20.68 8.73 7.75
N VAL A 17 -19.47 8.85 8.29
CA VAL A 17 -18.58 9.99 8.02
C VAL A 17 -18.20 10.05 6.54
N TYR A 18 -17.79 8.93 5.93
CA TYR A 18 -17.46 8.86 4.51
C TYR A 18 -18.63 9.29 3.61
N LEU A 19 -19.84 8.76 3.85
CA LEU A 19 -21.03 9.13 3.08
C LEU A 19 -21.34 10.63 3.20
N VAL A 20 -21.21 11.20 4.39
CA VAL A 20 -21.35 12.65 4.58
C VAL A 20 -20.32 13.41 3.75
N PHE A 21 -19.06 12.99 3.74
CA PHE A 21 -18.02 13.63 2.93
C PHE A 21 -18.31 13.54 1.43
N VAL A 22 -18.73 12.38 0.93
CA VAL A 22 -19.10 12.18 -0.48
C VAL A 22 -20.27 13.07 -0.87
N VAL A 23 -21.33 13.12 -0.05
CA VAL A 23 -22.51 13.96 -0.31
C VAL A 23 -22.14 15.44 -0.28
N VAL A 24 -21.42 15.89 0.74
CA VAL A 24 -20.99 17.29 0.87
C VAL A 24 -20.09 17.69 -0.30
N GLY A 25 -19.09 16.88 -0.63
CA GLY A 25 -18.20 17.11 -1.77
C GLY A 25 -18.96 17.17 -3.09
N GLY A 26 -19.90 16.26 -3.30
CA GLY A 26 -20.78 16.25 -4.48
C GLY A 26 -21.62 17.52 -4.60
N ILE A 27 -22.24 17.97 -3.50
CA ILE A 27 -23.02 19.22 -3.47
C ILE A 27 -22.12 20.43 -3.80
N LEU A 28 -20.92 20.50 -3.19
CA LEU A 28 -19.97 21.57 -3.47
C LEU A 28 -19.53 21.58 -4.94
N ASN A 29 -19.38 20.42 -5.56
CA ASN A 29 -19.01 20.29 -6.98
C ASN A 29 -20.09 20.78 -7.95
N LEU A 30 -21.35 20.93 -7.52
CA LEU A 30 -22.42 21.53 -8.33
C LEU A 30 -22.33 23.07 -8.40
N LEU A 31 -21.60 23.69 -7.48
CA LEU A 31 -21.45 25.14 -7.40
C LEU A 31 -20.25 25.62 -8.25
N PRO A 32 -20.24 26.89 -8.71
CA PRO A 32 -19.09 27.45 -9.38
C PRO A 32 -17.83 27.41 -8.50
N ARG A 33 -16.75 26.81 -9.01
CA ARG A 33 -15.52 26.52 -8.25
C ARG A 33 -14.91 27.73 -7.55
N ARG A 34 -14.91 28.90 -8.20
CA ARG A 34 -14.44 30.17 -7.61
C ARG A 34 -15.31 30.66 -6.44
N ILE A 35 -16.62 30.38 -6.47
CA ILE A 35 -17.53 30.72 -5.37
C ILE A 35 -17.25 29.78 -4.18
N VAL A 36 -17.12 28.48 -4.43
CA VAL A 36 -16.75 27.50 -3.39
C VAL A 36 -15.42 27.88 -2.74
N PHE A 37 -14.43 28.22 -3.56
CA PHE A 37 -13.14 28.70 -3.09
C PHE A 37 -13.27 29.94 -2.20
N LEU A 38 -14.00 30.97 -2.65
CA LEU A 38 -14.21 32.18 -1.86
C LEU A 38 -14.91 31.90 -0.52
N LEU A 39 -15.92 31.02 -0.51
CA LEU A 39 -16.60 30.60 0.72
C LEU A 39 -15.62 29.92 1.69
N PHE A 40 -14.72 29.09 1.18
CA PHE A 40 -13.67 28.47 1.99
C PHE A 40 -12.65 29.50 2.51
N VAL A 41 -12.28 30.50 1.71
CA VAL A 41 -11.39 31.57 2.14
C VAL A 41 -12.02 32.37 3.29
N ILE A 42 -13.29 32.76 3.14
CA ILE A 42 -14.03 33.45 4.20
C ILE A 42 -14.13 32.57 5.44
N ALA A 43 -14.47 31.28 5.27
CA ALA A 43 -14.55 30.32 6.37
C ALA A 43 -13.22 30.15 7.13
N ASN A 44 -12.07 30.18 6.43
CA ASN A 44 -10.76 30.17 7.08
C ASN A 44 -10.44 31.48 7.79
N ALA A 45 -10.72 32.63 7.16
CA ALA A 45 -10.51 33.94 7.75
C ALA A 45 -11.28 34.11 9.09
N VAL A 46 -12.52 33.60 9.16
CA VAL A 46 -13.34 33.62 10.40
C VAL A 46 -13.12 32.41 11.30
N ARG A 47 -12.15 31.52 10.97
CA ARG A 47 -11.82 30.29 11.71
C ARG A 47 -13.01 29.35 11.95
N PHE A 48 -13.89 29.21 10.96
CA PHE A 48 -15.06 28.36 11.04
C PHE A 48 -14.70 26.91 11.47
N PRO A 49 -15.46 26.29 12.40
CA PRO A 49 -15.26 24.90 12.80
C PRO A 49 -15.35 23.96 11.59
N LEU A 50 -14.59 22.87 11.58
CA LEU A 50 -14.61 21.84 10.53
C LEU A 50 -14.16 22.31 9.11
N ARG A 51 -13.69 23.54 8.92
CA ARG A 51 -13.20 24.04 7.62
C ARG A 51 -12.21 23.10 6.90
N ARG A 52 -11.27 22.49 7.64
CA ARG A 52 -10.32 21.51 7.09
C ARG A 52 -11.01 20.26 6.53
N ARG A 53 -12.13 19.83 7.14
CA ARG A 53 -12.93 18.71 6.64
C ARG A 53 -13.67 19.06 5.35
N LEU A 54 -14.12 20.32 5.20
CA LEU A 54 -14.71 20.79 3.95
C LEU A 54 -13.70 20.78 2.80
N HIS A 55 -12.45 21.20 3.07
CA HIS A 55 -11.38 21.11 2.07
C HIS A 55 -11.16 19.66 1.63
N GLN A 56 -11.06 18.74 2.58
CA GLN A 56 -10.88 17.31 2.31
C GLN A 56 -12.05 16.70 1.52
N ALA A 57 -13.29 17.11 1.79
CA ALA A 57 -14.45 16.64 1.03
C ALA A 57 -14.44 17.15 -0.42
N TYR A 58 -13.87 18.34 -0.67
CA TYR A 58 -13.82 18.94 -2.01
C TYR A 58 -12.55 18.60 -2.81
N PHE A 59 -11.47 18.24 -2.13
CA PHE A 59 -10.17 17.88 -2.71
C PHE A 59 -10.22 16.91 -3.91
N PRO A 60 -10.99 15.80 -3.87
CA PRO A 60 -11.04 14.86 -5.00
C PRO A 60 -11.61 15.50 -6.29
N TYR A 61 -12.58 16.39 -6.15
CA TYR A 61 -13.20 17.10 -7.27
C TYR A 61 -12.28 18.16 -7.86
N VAL A 62 -11.50 18.83 -7.00
CA VAL A 62 -10.49 19.82 -7.42
C VAL A 62 -9.34 19.14 -8.16
N THR A 63 -8.79 18.08 -7.57
CA THR A 63 -7.67 17.34 -8.19
C THR A 63 -8.08 16.72 -9.51
N SER A 64 -9.26 16.09 -9.60
CA SER A 64 -9.80 15.59 -10.87
C SER A 64 -9.97 16.71 -11.91
N HIS A 65 -10.52 17.87 -11.53
CA HIS A 65 -10.68 18.98 -12.47
C HIS A 65 -9.35 19.55 -12.97
N LEU A 66 -8.33 19.61 -12.11
CA LEU A 66 -7.00 20.11 -12.47
C LEU A 66 -6.22 19.14 -13.37
N VAL A 67 -6.60 17.86 -13.43
CA VAL A 67 -6.05 16.93 -14.43
C VAL A 67 -6.50 17.34 -15.84
N ASP A 68 -7.78 17.67 -16.02
CA ASP A 68 -8.34 18.08 -17.32
C ASP A 68 -8.06 19.56 -17.65
N HIS A 69 -7.90 20.40 -16.62
CA HIS A 69 -7.71 21.85 -16.75
C HIS A 69 -6.55 22.35 -15.87
N PRO A 70 -5.30 21.99 -16.19
CA PRO A 70 -4.12 22.34 -15.36
C PRO A 70 -3.89 23.85 -15.22
N GLU A 71 -4.34 24.65 -16.18
CA GLU A 71 -4.22 26.12 -16.17
C GLU A 71 -5.34 26.83 -15.40
N TYR A 72 -6.29 26.09 -14.82
CA TYR A 72 -7.34 26.69 -14.02
C TYR A 72 -6.79 27.32 -12.73
N ARG A 73 -7.27 28.51 -12.39
CA ARG A 73 -6.94 29.23 -11.15
C ARG A 73 -8.19 29.60 -10.38
N PHE A 74 -8.19 29.24 -9.09
CA PHE A 74 -9.29 29.42 -8.15
C PHE A 74 -9.31 30.82 -7.54
N SER A 75 -8.14 31.37 -7.23
CA SER A 75 -8.02 32.69 -6.60
C SER A 75 -8.46 33.81 -7.54
N THR A 76 -9.02 34.85 -6.95
CA THR A 76 -9.43 36.08 -7.63
C THR A 76 -8.78 37.28 -6.95
N ALA A 77 -8.83 38.45 -7.58
CA ALA A 77 -8.35 39.69 -6.95
C ALA A 77 -9.02 39.95 -5.58
N PHE A 78 -10.28 39.54 -5.41
CA PHE A 78 -10.99 39.69 -4.14
C PHE A 78 -10.47 38.72 -3.06
N SER A 79 -10.35 37.43 -3.38
CA SER A 79 -9.90 36.43 -2.39
C SER A 79 -8.46 36.70 -1.94
N ARG A 80 -7.60 37.21 -2.84
CA ARG A 80 -6.20 37.56 -2.53
C ARG A 80 -6.05 38.65 -1.45
N ARG A 81 -7.11 39.41 -1.14
CA ARG A 81 -7.12 40.30 0.04
C ARG A 81 -7.00 39.54 1.36
N PHE A 82 -7.35 38.26 1.37
CA PHE A 82 -7.16 37.33 2.49
C PHE A 82 -6.02 36.38 2.14
N HIS A 83 -4.79 36.89 2.03
CA HIS A 83 -3.63 36.15 1.51
C HIS A 83 -3.42 34.79 2.20
N VAL A 84 -3.15 34.81 3.52
CA VAL A 84 -2.87 33.58 4.30
C VAL A 84 -4.02 32.57 4.18
N ALA A 85 -5.26 33.02 4.33
CA ALA A 85 -6.43 32.14 4.21
C ALA A 85 -6.59 31.57 2.79
N SER A 86 -6.26 32.33 1.76
CA SER A 86 -6.26 31.85 0.37
C SER A 86 -5.22 30.77 0.15
N VAL A 87 -4.00 30.98 0.64
CA VAL A 87 -2.91 30.00 0.54
C VAL A 87 -3.27 28.71 1.28
N GLU A 88 -3.80 28.80 2.51
CA GLU A 88 -4.25 27.63 3.28
C GLU A 88 -5.37 26.85 2.57
N VAL A 89 -6.31 27.53 1.91
CA VAL A 89 -7.39 26.88 1.15
C VAL A 89 -6.83 26.21 -0.09
N LEU A 90 -6.01 26.91 -0.90
CA LEU A 90 -5.40 26.35 -2.12
C LEU A 90 -4.62 25.07 -1.80
N TYR A 91 -3.80 25.11 -0.74
CA TYR A 91 -3.11 23.93 -0.25
C TYR A 91 -4.09 22.83 0.18
N GLY A 92 -5.09 23.17 0.99
CA GLY A 92 -6.05 22.20 1.53
C GLY A 92 -6.91 21.50 0.47
N ILE A 93 -7.16 22.14 -0.67
CA ILE A 93 -7.93 21.54 -1.78
C ILE A 93 -7.04 20.89 -2.85
N GLY A 94 -5.72 20.94 -2.71
CA GLY A 94 -4.78 20.29 -3.64
C GLY A 94 -4.38 21.12 -4.86
N ALA A 95 -4.64 22.44 -4.86
CA ALA A 95 -4.25 23.37 -5.93
C ALA A 95 -2.78 23.81 -5.79
N TYR A 96 -1.86 22.85 -5.69
CA TYR A 96 -0.45 23.06 -5.31
C TYR A 96 0.31 24.02 -6.25
N ARG A 97 0.07 23.96 -7.56
CA ARG A 97 0.71 24.87 -8.53
C ARG A 97 0.33 26.32 -8.28
N GLU A 98 -0.96 26.57 -7.97
CA GLU A 98 -1.42 27.93 -7.67
C GLU A 98 -0.89 28.43 -6.33
N VAL A 99 -0.66 27.55 -5.34
CA VAL A 99 0.05 27.94 -4.10
C VAL A 99 1.42 28.50 -4.43
N ILE A 100 2.19 27.82 -5.27
CA ILE A 100 3.55 28.24 -5.65
C ILE A 100 3.50 29.61 -6.34
N GLU A 101 2.60 29.79 -7.30
CA GLU A 101 2.45 31.06 -8.02
C GLU A 101 2.07 32.23 -7.10
N VAL A 102 1.11 32.02 -6.20
CA VAL A 102 0.64 33.05 -5.27
C VAL A 102 1.71 33.40 -4.25
N VAL A 103 2.43 32.42 -3.72
CA VAL A 103 3.46 32.66 -2.69
C VAL A 103 4.74 33.22 -3.31
N HIS A 104 5.19 32.75 -4.48
CA HIS A 104 6.37 33.34 -5.16
C HIS A 104 6.11 34.76 -5.67
N GLY A 105 4.86 35.10 -6.00
CA GLY A 105 4.47 36.45 -6.41
C GLY A 105 4.47 37.47 -5.28
N GLU A 106 4.63 37.06 -4.02
CA GLU A 106 4.60 37.92 -2.84
C GLU A 106 5.83 37.71 -1.95
N ARG A 107 6.32 38.77 -1.30
CA ARG A 107 7.43 38.63 -0.33
C ARG A 107 6.85 38.05 0.96
N LEU A 108 7.15 36.78 1.25
CA LEU A 108 6.75 36.13 2.51
C LEU A 108 7.15 37.01 3.70
N GLY A 109 6.14 37.43 4.47
CA GLY A 109 6.34 38.16 5.71
C GLY A 109 7.17 37.34 6.70
N ALA A 110 7.87 38.04 7.59
CA ALA A 110 8.75 37.41 8.55
C ALA A 110 7.98 36.37 9.40
N ASP A 111 6.74 36.67 9.79
CA ASP A 111 5.92 35.86 10.69
C ASP A 111 4.95 34.90 9.98
N ASP A 112 5.00 34.79 8.64
CA ASP A 112 4.05 33.97 7.89
C ASP A 112 4.52 32.50 7.78
N SER A 113 4.47 31.78 8.90
CA SER A 113 4.84 30.35 8.97
C SER A 113 3.84 29.45 8.23
N ALA A 114 2.57 29.85 8.11
CA ALA A 114 1.51 29.10 7.44
C ALA A 114 1.69 29.07 5.92
N SER A 115 1.93 30.22 5.28
CA SER A 115 2.14 30.27 3.83
C SER A 115 3.45 29.61 3.43
N ARG A 116 4.51 29.73 4.26
CA ARG A 116 5.78 29.01 4.03
C ARG A 116 5.58 27.50 4.12
N TYR A 117 4.84 27.01 5.12
CA TYR A 117 4.49 25.60 5.22
C TYR A 117 3.71 25.11 4.00
N ALA A 118 2.69 25.85 3.56
CA ALA A 118 1.91 25.53 2.38
C ALA A 118 2.78 25.48 1.11
N LEU A 119 3.73 26.40 0.94
CA LEU A 119 4.68 26.40 -0.18
C LEU A 119 5.58 25.16 -0.15
N VAL A 120 6.31 24.93 0.95
CA VAL A 120 7.22 23.78 1.11
C VAL A 120 6.48 22.47 0.86
N ARG A 121 5.28 22.34 1.42
CA ARG A 121 4.47 21.14 1.28
C ARG A 121 3.92 20.98 -0.14
N SER A 122 3.52 22.05 -0.81
CA SER A 122 3.03 21.99 -2.19
C SER A 122 4.14 21.55 -3.15
N LEU A 123 5.35 22.11 -3.00
CA LEU A 123 6.53 21.69 -3.76
C LEU A 123 6.85 20.21 -3.49
N PHE A 124 6.77 19.77 -2.23
CA PHE A 124 6.94 18.35 -1.87
C PHE A 124 5.90 17.44 -2.55
N GLU A 125 4.62 17.79 -2.54
CA GLU A 125 3.53 16.99 -3.16
C GLU A 125 3.59 16.96 -4.69
N LEU A 126 4.34 17.89 -5.30
CA LEU A 126 4.68 17.90 -6.73
C LEU A 126 5.99 17.15 -7.03
N GLY A 127 6.71 16.68 -6.02
CA GLY A 127 8.00 16.01 -6.18
C GLY A 127 9.18 16.96 -6.49
N GLU A 128 9.00 18.26 -6.28
CA GLU A 128 10.00 19.32 -6.50
C GLU A 128 10.86 19.53 -5.24
N PHE A 129 11.62 18.50 -4.86
CA PHE A 129 12.31 18.48 -3.56
C PHE A 129 13.41 19.53 -3.40
N SER A 130 14.12 19.88 -4.48
CA SER A 130 15.16 20.92 -4.45
C SER A 130 14.57 22.29 -4.16
N ASP A 131 13.45 22.62 -4.79
CA ASP A 131 12.74 23.87 -4.56
C ASP A 131 12.07 23.88 -3.18
N ALA A 132 11.53 22.74 -2.74
CA ALA A 132 11.00 22.58 -1.39
C ALA A 132 12.09 22.83 -0.33
N LYS A 133 13.31 22.34 -0.55
CA LYS A 133 14.49 22.59 0.30
C LYS A 133 14.86 24.07 0.31
N ALA A 134 14.92 24.73 -0.85
CA ALA A 134 15.21 26.16 -0.94
C ALA A 134 14.17 27.00 -0.19
N ALA A 135 12.88 26.69 -0.35
CA ALA A 135 11.79 27.36 0.36
C ALA A 135 11.85 27.16 1.88
N ALA A 136 12.24 25.96 2.33
CA ALA A 136 12.39 25.60 3.73
C ALA A 136 13.64 26.24 4.37
N ALA A 137 14.74 26.37 3.63
CA ALA A 137 15.97 27.01 4.09
C ALA A 137 15.76 28.50 4.41
N GLY A 138 14.79 29.15 3.76
CA GLY A 138 14.38 30.53 4.08
C GLY A 138 13.54 30.67 5.37
N ALA A 139 13.24 29.59 6.09
CA ALA A 139 12.49 29.65 7.35
C ALA A 139 13.36 30.19 8.49
N ARG A 140 12.84 31.17 9.23
CA ARG A 140 13.50 31.67 10.44
C ARG A 140 13.28 30.70 11.63
N PRO A 141 14.18 30.66 12.64
CA PRO A 141 13.99 29.82 13.82
C PRO A 141 12.63 29.99 14.49
N GLU A 142 12.12 31.22 14.58
CA GLU A 142 10.83 31.51 15.21
C GLU A 142 9.66 30.85 14.44
N GLN A 143 9.75 30.80 13.11
CA GLN A 143 8.73 30.14 12.27
C GLN A 143 8.74 28.62 12.45
N LEU A 144 9.93 28.03 12.61
CA LEU A 144 10.08 26.60 12.84
C LEU A 144 9.60 26.20 14.25
N GLU A 145 9.78 27.09 15.23
CA GLU A 145 9.27 26.90 16.58
C GLU A 145 7.75 27.05 16.68
N GLU A 146 7.17 28.01 15.95
CA GLU A 146 5.73 28.23 15.89
C GLU A 146 5.02 27.10 15.14
N ASN A 147 5.57 26.68 13.98
CA ASN A 147 4.98 25.67 13.12
C ASN A 147 5.85 24.40 13.10
N VAL A 148 5.53 23.48 14.01
CA VAL A 148 6.26 22.22 14.14
C VAL A 148 6.19 21.33 12.88
N ASP A 149 5.09 21.42 12.12
CA ASP A 149 4.97 20.67 10.86
C ASP A 149 5.96 21.22 9.83
N LEU A 150 6.14 22.55 9.75
CA LEU A 150 7.17 23.16 8.90
C LEU A 150 8.58 22.70 9.29
N ALA A 151 8.89 22.63 10.59
CA ALA A 151 10.17 22.08 11.06
C ALA A 151 10.37 20.63 10.60
N PHE A 152 9.36 19.78 10.76
CA PHE A 152 9.43 18.40 10.31
C PHE A 152 9.60 18.28 8.78
N TYR A 153 8.90 19.11 8.00
CA TYR A 153 9.08 19.15 6.54
C TYR A 153 10.44 19.64 6.10
N LYS A 154 10.99 20.65 6.79
CA LYS A 154 12.36 21.11 6.58
C LYS A 154 13.35 19.96 6.82
N ALA A 155 13.22 19.23 7.93
CA ALA A 155 14.07 18.08 8.20
C ALA A 155 14.01 17.02 7.08
N MET A 156 12.81 16.73 6.55
CA MET A 156 12.66 15.79 5.44
C MET A 156 13.32 16.27 4.15
N VAL A 157 13.11 17.52 3.73
CA VAL A 157 13.71 18.01 2.48
C VAL A 157 15.23 18.19 2.60
N ASP A 158 15.73 18.47 3.80
CA ASP A 158 17.17 18.53 4.07
C ASP A 158 17.82 17.15 3.90
N VAL A 159 17.24 16.09 4.50
CA VAL A 159 17.77 14.72 4.36
C VAL A 159 17.64 14.20 2.93
N ILE A 160 16.54 14.53 2.22
CA ILE A 160 16.38 14.22 0.79
C ILE A 160 17.50 14.89 -0.03
N GLY A 161 17.87 16.12 0.33
CA GLY A 161 18.94 16.88 -0.29
C GLY A 161 20.34 16.60 0.28
N GLY A 162 20.52 15.55 1.10
CA GLY A 162 21.82 15.11 1.63
C GLY A 162 22.39 15.93 2.80
N ASP A 163 21.63 16.85 3.40
CA ASP A 163 22.05 17.61 4.58
C ASP A 163 21.57 16.90 5.86
N GLU A 164 22.28 15.85 6.28
CA GLU A 164 21.91 15.05 7.45
C GLU A 164 22.02 15.85 8.76
N ALA A 165 23.02 16.72 8.88
CA ALA A 165 23.24 17.51 10.09
C ALA A 165 22.10 18.52 10.29
N GLY A 166 21.79 19.32 9.27
CA GLY A 166 20.67 20.26 9.31
C GLY A 166 19.32 19.57 9.47
N ALA A 167 19.16 18.39 8.86
CA ALA A 167 17.97 17.57 9.03
C ALA A 167 17.78 17.11 10.48
N LEU A 168 18.84 16.60 11.12
CA LEU A 168 18.80 16.15 12.50
C LEU A 168 18.53 17.29 13.48
N ASP A 169 19.19 18.43 13.33
CA ASP A 169 18.97 19.61 14.18
C ASP A 169 17.50 20.05 14.15
N THR A 170 16.95 20.12 12.94
CA THR A 170 15.55 20.50 12.74
C THR A 170 14.58 19.41 13.22
N MET A 171 14.93 18.13 13.06
CA MET A 171 14.14 17.01 13.57
C MET A 171 14.09 17.01 15.11
N PHE A 172 15.21 17.25 15.79
CA PHE A 172 15.24 17.38 17.25
C PHE A 172 14.47 18.61 17.75
N LEU A 173 14.43 19.71 16.98
CA LEU A 173 13.54 20.83 17.25
C LEU A 173 12.06 20.39 17.19
N ALA A 174 11.67 19.69 16.12
CA ALA A 174 10.30 19.20 15.96
C ALA A 174 9.89 18.25 17.10
N CYS A 175 10.76 17.29 17.44
CA CYS A 175 10.56 16.36 18.55
C CYS A 175 10.34 17.05 19.91
N ARG A 176 11.08 18.13 20.21
CA ARG A 176 10.93 18.88 21.46
C ARG A 176 9.55 19.55 21.60
N ARG A 177 8.92 19.91 20.48
CA ARG A 177 7.60 20.58 20.46
C ARG A 177 6.46 19.57 20.33
N ASN A 178 6.68 18.44 19.69
CA ASN A 178 5.68 17.41 19.53
C ASN A 178 6.29 16.01 19.71
N MET A 179 5.92 15.38 20.83
CA MET A 179 6.40 14.04 21.19
C MET A 179 6.02 12.96 20.18
N HIS A 180 5.03 13.21 19.31
CA HIS A 180 4.65 12.27 18.26
C HIS A 180 5.82 11.92 17.32
N PHE A 181 6.74 12.84 17.09
CA PHE A 181 7.90 12.63 16.22
C PHE A 181 8.99 11.72 16.83
N PHE A 182 8.89 11.38 18.13
CA PHE A 182 9.73 10.35 18.72
C PHE A 182 9.34 8.93 18.31
N ARG A 183 8.16 8.76 17.70
CA ARG A 183 7.60 7.46 17.39
C ARG A 183 8.44 6.69 16.38
N PRO A 184 8.70 5.39 16.63
CA PRO A 184 9.37 4.54 15.66
C PRO A 184 8.58 4.43 14.34
N HIS A 185 9.22 4.63 13.18
CA HIS A 185 8.53 4.76 11.88
C HIS A 185 7.60 3.57 11.55
N GLN A 186 8.07 2.34 11.69
CA GLN A 186 7.32 1.11 11.35
C GLN A 186 6.21 0.74 12.34
N ASN A 187 5.87 1.65 13.26
CA ASN A 187 4.66 1.53 14.06
C ASN A 187 3.58 2.50 13.58
N ILE A 188 3.87 3.46 12.69
CA ILE A 188 3.03 4.63 12.38
C ILE A 188 1.63 4.25 11.90
N ALA A 189 1.48 3.25 11.02
CA ALA A 189 0.16 2.89 10.52
C ALA A 189 -0.65 2.04 11.51
N ALA A 190 0.02 1.29 12.41
CA ALA A 190 -0.62 0.41 13.39
C ALA A 190 -1.20 1.17 14.60
N ARG A 191 -0.55 2.25 15.05
CA ARG A 191 -0.91 2.97 16.29
C ARG A 191 -1.54 4.34 16.05
N ASN A 192 -2.50 4.71 16.90
CA ASN A 192 -2.98 6.09 16.92
C ASN A 192 -1.91 7.01 17.52
N SER A 193 -1.57 8.11 16.82
CA SER A 193 -0.61 9.11 17.30
C SER A 193 -0.98 9.70 18.65
N ALA A 194 -2.28 9.84 18.95
CA ALA A 194 -2.77 10.36 20.21
C ALA A 194 -2.50 9.45 21.42
N HIS A 195 -2.19 8.17 21.19
CA HIS A 195 -1.92 7.20 22.26
C HIS A 195 -0.42 6.83 22.34
N TYR A 196 0.44 7.58 21.66
CA TYR A 196 1.88 7.38 21.69
C TYR A 196 2.51 8.19 22.83
N CYS A 197 3.26 7.52 23.71
CA CYS A 197 4.08 8.13 24.74
C CYS A 197 5.51 7.61 24.56
N PRO A 198 6.53 8.48 24.38
CA PRO A 198 7.91 8.04 24.25
C PRO A 198 8.42 7.33 25.51
N ASN A 199 9.23 6.30 25.32
CA ASN A 199 9.99 5.66 26.41
C ASN A 199 11.49 6.01 26.34
N SER A 200 12.28 5.49 27.27
CA SER A 200 13.72 5.77 27.36
C SER A 200 14.48 5.42 26.07
N LEU A 201 14.12 4.31 25.41
CA LEU A 201 14.78 3.88 24.17
C LEU A 201 14.51 4.83 23.01
N ASP A 202 13.35 5.48 22.98
CA ASP A 202 13.07 6.51 21.98
C ASP A 202 14.00 7.71 22.12
N VAL A 203 14.46 8.03 23.33
CA VAL A 203 15.45 9.10 23.55
C VAL A 203 16.88 8.60 23.32
N LEU A 204 17.22 7.44 23.88
CA LEU A 204 18.57 6.87 23.85
C LEU A 204 19.05 6.46 22.44
N CYS A 205 18.15 6.28 21.48
CA CYS A 205 18.52 6.00 20.09
C CYS A 205 19.34 7.12 19.42
N GLY A 206 19.32 8.34 19.99
CA GLY A 206 20.18 9.45 19.59
C GLY A 206 20.06 9.83 18.10
N ALA A 207 21.09 10.46 17.56
CA ALA A 207 21.10 10.91 16.17
C ALA A 207 20.88 9.78 15.16
N ARG A 208 21.52 8.62 15.36
CA ARG A 208 21.42 7.45 14.47
C ARG A 208 20.00 6.89 14.41
N GLY A 209 19.35 6.70 15.55
CA GLY A 209 17.97 6.22 15.60
C GLY A 209 16.97 7.24 15.05
N ARG A 210 17.23 8.54 15.25
CA ARG A 210 16.42 9.61 14.63
C ARG A 210 16.59 9.66 13.12
N LEU A 211 17.80 9.46 12.62
CA LEU A 211 18.08 9.37 11.20
C LEU A 211 17.38 8.15 10.58
N PHE A 212 17.43 6.99 11.24
CA PHE A 212 16.67 5.80 10.84
C PHE A 212 15.16 6.10 10.67
N ASP A 213 14.54 6.75 11.65
CA ASP A 213 13.11 7.10 11.57
C ASP A 213 12.82 8.11 10.47
N LEU A 214 13.62 9.18 10.37
CA LEU A 214 13.44 10.25 9.41
C LEU A 214 13.61 9.75 7.97
N CYS A 215 14.67 8.98 7.70
CA CYS A 215 14.94 8.40 6.39
C CYS A 215 13.87 7.40 5.96
N ASN A 216 13.39 6.52 6.84
CA ASN A 216 12.28 5.63 6.52
C ASN A 216 10.99 6.42 6.23
N PHE A 217 10.69 7.43 7.03
CA PHE A 217 9.50 8.27 6.81
C PHE A 217 9.57 9.06 5.51
N ALA A 218 10.70 9.72 5.26
CA ALA A 218 10.94 10.46 4.03
C ALA A 218 10.87 9.52 2.82
N GLY A 219 11.50 8.34 2.91
CA GLY A 219 11.49 7.31 1.87
C GLY A 219 10.06 6.88 1.50
N GLN A 220 9.20 6.61 2.48
CA GLN A 220 7.79 6.29 2.23
C GLN A 220 7.06 7.48 1.58
N ARG A 221 7.29 8.70 2.06
CA ARG A 221 6.63 9.90 1.54
C ARG A 221 7.01 10.26 0.11
N VAL A 222 8.28 10.09 -0.27
CA VAL A 222 8.71 10.34 -1.66
C VAL A 222 8.14 9.32 -2.63
N THR A 223 7.96 8.06 -2.21
CA THR A 223 7.24 7.04 -2.99
C THR A 223 5.79 7.44 -3.23
N HIS A 224 5.09 7.97 -2.20
CA HIS A 224 3.69 8.38 -2.33
C HIS A 224 3.45 9.53 -3.32
N VAL A 225 4.49 10.32 -3.63
CA VAL A 225 4.42 11.43 -4.61
C VAL A 225 5.02 11.05 -5.97
N GLY A 226 5.29 9.76 -6.20
CA GLY A 226 5.79 9.24 -7.47
C GLY A 226 7.29 9.40 -7.70
N ARG A 227 8.08 9.53 -6.62
CA ARG A 227 9.54 9.70 -6.64
C ARG A 227 10.25 8.59 -5.85
N GLY A 228 9.80 7.35 -6.00
CA GLY A 228 10.31 6.21 -5.23
C GLY A 228 11.79 5.89 -5.48
N GLU A 229 12.36 6.34 -6.59
CA GLU A 229 13.81 6.25 -6.85
C GLU A 229 14.65 7.03 -5.83
N VAL A 230 14.09 8.11 -5.26
CA VAL A 230 14.71 8.83 -4.14
C VAL A 230 14.55 8.04 -2.84
N GLY A 231 13.42 7.33 -2.71
CA GLY A 231 13.09 6.53 -1.53
C GLY A 231 14.09 5.41 -1.28
N VAL A 232 14.56 4.74 -2.34
CA VAL A 232 15.56 3.65 -2.22
C VAL A 232 16.81 4.11 -1.48
N ARG A 233 17.38 5.26 -1.85
CA ARG A 233 18.59 5.82 -1.20
C ARG A 233 18.33 6.20 0.26
N LEU A 234 17.14 6.71 0.56
CA LEU A 234 16.77 7.04 1.94
C LEU A 234 16.63 5.77 2.78
N PHE A 235 16.00 4.72 2.26
CA PHE A 235 15.90 3.46 2.98
C PHE A 235 17.26 2.80 3.20
N GLU A 236 18.16 2.85 2.22
CA GLU A 236 19.56 2.44 2.37
C GLU A 236 20.23 3.18 3.52
N ARG A 237 20.15 4.51 3.53
CA ARG A 237 20.72 5.30 4.62
C ARG A 237 20.10 4.98 5.97
N ALA A 238 18.81 4.68 6.02
CA ALA A 238 18.16 4.22 7.24
C ALA A 238 18.76 2.89 7.73
N LEU A 239 18.94 1.91 6.85
CA LEU A 239 19.55 0.62 7.19
C LEU A 239 21.01 0.78 7.64
N ASP A 240 21.77 1.70 7.04
CA ASP A 240 23.11 2.04 7.51
C ASP A 240 23.07 2.62 8.93
N ALA A 241 22.17 3.57 9.20
CA ALA A 241 22.01 4.17 10.52
C ALA A 241 21.61 3.13 11.59
N GLN A 242 20.77 2.15 11.24
CA GLN A 242 20.45 1.02 12.10
C GLN A 242 21.68 0.15 12.37
N GLN A 243 22.49 -0.17 11.36
CA GLN A 243 23.71 -0.97 11.52
C GLN A 243 24.73 -0.26 12.42
N GLU A 244 24.90 1.05 12.27
CA GLU A 244 25.72 1.85 13.19
C GLU A 244 25.14 1.92 14.60
N LEU A 245 23.81 1.85 14.75
CA LEU A 245 23.15 1.91 16.05
C LEU A 245 23.29 0.58 16.81
N VAL A 246 23.31 -0.56 16.10
CA VAL A 246 23.52 -1.91 16.68
C VAL A 246 24.88 -2.05 17.37
N THR A 247 25.91 -1.30 16.96
CA THR A 247 27.24 -1.33 17.63
C THR A 247 27.20 -0.76 19.05
N SER A 248 26.09 -0.14 19.45
CA SER A 248 25.88 0.40 20.79
C SER A 248 24.49 -0.02 21.31
N PRO A 249 24.35 -1.28 21.76
CA PRO A 249 23.08 -1.79 22.28
C PRO A 249 22.58 -0.95 23.47
N PRO A 250 21.27 -0.69 23.57
CA PRO A 250 20.76 0.14 24.64
C PRO A 250 20.59 -0.66 25.94
N PRO A 251 20.60 0.00 27.11
CA PRO A 251 20.20 -0.64 28.35
C PRO A 251 18.70 -0.97 28.32
N LEU A 252 18.35 -2.24 28.50
CA LEU A 252 16.96 -2.71 28.59
C LEU A 252 16.46 -2.63 30.03
N SER A 253 15.16 -2.38 30.22
CA SER A 253 14.50 -2.57 31.52
C SER A 253 14.52 -4.03 31.97
N ASP A 254 14.42 -4.26 33.28
CA ASP A 254 14.41 -5.62 33.85
C ASP A 254 13.24 -6.47 33.32
N ASP A 255 12.09 -5.85 33.06
CA ASP A 255 10.92 -6.55 32.51
C ASP A 255 11.13 -6.97 31.06
N LEU A 256 11.75 -6.12 30.25
CA LEU A 256 12.07 -6.46 28.87
C LEU A 256 13.16 -7.54 28.80
N ARG A 257 14.15 -7.51 29.70
CA ARG A 257 15.14 -8.60 29.83
C ARG A 257 14.45 -9.92 30.19
N ARG A 258 13.60 -9.92 31.23
CA ARG A 258 12.82 -11.10 31.63
C ARG A 258 11.95 -11.66 30.50
N LEU A 259 11.36 -10.78 29.69
CA LEU A 259 10.61 -11.20 28.50
C LEU A 259 11.51 -11.94 27.51
N LEU A 260 12.64 -11.33 27.12
CA LEU A 260 13.56 -11.93 26.16
C LEU A 260 14.15 -13.25 26.67
N ASP A 261 14.52 -13.31 27.95
CA ASP A 261 14.99 -14.54 28.60
C ASP A 261 13.91 -15.64 28.59
N GLY A 262 12.66 -15.28 28.90
CA GLY A 262 11.52 -16.20 28.84
C GLY A 262 11.20 -16.71 27.43
N LEU A 263 11.52 -15.93 26.40
CA LEU A 263 11.42 -16.35 25.00
C LEU A 263 12.65 -17.16 24.53
N GLY A 264 13.73 -17.18 25.33
CA GLY A 264 15.01 -17.80 24.99
C GLY A 264 15.76 -17.06 23.90
N ILE A 265 15.65 -15.72 23.85
CA ILE A 265 16.21 -14.88 22.79
C ILE A 265 17.26 -13.94 23.36
N SER A 266 18.48 -14.04 22.84
CA SER A 266 19.54 -13.07 23.12
C SER A 266 19.38 -11.83 22.24
N LEU A 267 19.82 -10.67 22.74
CA LEU A 267 19.58 -9.38 22.08
C LEU A 267 20.25 -9.28 20.70
N ASP A 268 21.43 -9.88 20.52
CA ASP A 268 22.19 -9.93 19.27
C ASP A 268 21.50 -10.80 18.19
N ARG A 269 20.73 -11.79 18.61
CA ARG A 269 19.96 -12.67 17.74
C ARG A 269 18.56 -12.15 17.43
N LEU A 270 18.05 -11.17 18.19
CA LEU A 270 16.71 -10.62 18.03
C LEU A 270 16.49 -10.10 16.60
N ARG A 271 15.38 -10.50 15.98
CA ARG A 271 14.83 -9.90 14.76
C ARG A 271 13.38 -9.55 15.02
N LEU A 272 13.13 -8.26 15.24
CA LEU A 272 11.81 -7.76 15.59
C LEU A 272 10.99 -7.54 14.32
N ILE A 273 9.78 -8.11 14.30
CA ILE A 273 8.78 -7.92 13.25
C ILE A 273 7.69 -7.05 13.86
N PRO A 274 7.67 -5.73 13.59
CA PRO A 274 6.72 -4.79 14.20
C PRO A 274 5.30 -5.00 13.68
N GLU A 275 4.33 -4.35 14.32
CA GLU A 275 2.90 -4.56 14.09
C GLU A 275 2.47 -4.33 12.63
N GLU A 276 3.15 -3.44 11.89
CA GLU A 276 2.88 -3.11 10.49
C GLU A 276 2.76 -4.35 9.59
N TRP A 277 3.53 -5.41 9.86
CA TRP A 277 3.49 -6.66 9.08
C TRP A 277 2.16 -7.41 9.17
N THR A 278 1.30 -7.06 10.14
CA THR A 278 0.07 -7.82 10.47
C THR A 278 -1.21 -7.00 10.33
N THR A 279 -1.10 -5.68 10.15
CA THR A 279 -2.24 -4.74 10.10
C THR A 279 -3.02 -4.79 8.80
N GLN A 280 -2.46 -5.39 7.75
CA GLN A 280 -3.13 -5.61 6.48
C GLN A 280 -2.95 -7.05 6.02
N ILE A 281 -3.99 -7.66 5.44
CA ILE A 281 -3.92 -9.03 4.95
C ILE A 281 -2.88 -9.22 3.84
N GLY A 282 -2.63 -8.16 3.04
CA GLY A 282 -1.54 -8.16 2.07
C GLY A 282 -0.15 -8.24 2.72
N HIS A 283 0.03 -7.59 3.88
CA HIS A 283 1.27 -7.61 4.65
C HIS A 283 1.50 -8.98 5.31
N LEU A 284 0.44 -9.69 5.72
CA LEU A 284 0.55 -11.09 6.13
C LEU A 284 1.08 -11.98 4.99
N GLY A 285 0.70 -11.69 3.74
CA GLY A 285 1.30 -12.33 2.58
C GLY A 285 2.78 -12.00 2.38
N MET A 286 3.21 -10.78 2.73
CA MET A 286 4.63 -10.41 2.75
C MET A 286 5.38 -11.16 3.87
N LEU A 287 4.75 -11.39 5.01
CA LEU A 287 5.32 -12.15 6.12
C LEU A 287 5.65 -13.60 5.74
N ASP A 288 4.84 -14.25 4.89
CA ASP A 288 5.18 -15.55 4.27
C ASP A 288 6.52 -15.48 3.54
N ILE A 289 6.67 -14.50 2.66
CA ILE A 289 7.90 -14.34 1.88
C ILE A 289 9.09 -13.99 2.78
N LEU A 290 8.90 -13.18 3.81
CA LEU A 290 9.95 -12.87 4.79
C LEU A 290 10.51 -14.15 5.43
N PHE A 291 9.65 -15.09 5.81
CA PHE A 291 10.11 -16.36 6.37
C PHE A 291 10.72 -17.31 5.32
N ARG A 292 10.24 -17.29 4.09
CA ARG A 292 10.91 -18.00 2.98
C ARG A 292 12.31 -17.45 2.73
N MET A 293 12.50 -16.13 2.79
CA MET A 293 13.82 -15.49 2.70
C MET A 293 14.77 -15.98 3.81
N ARG A 294 14.27 -16.24 5.03
CA ARG A 294 15.07 -16.85 6.11
C ARG A 294 15.53 -18.26 5.73
N GLU A 295 14.64 -19.07 5.18
CA GLU A 295 14.94 -20.45 4.74
C GLU A 295 15.84 -20.51 3.50
N LEU A 296 15.88 -19.44 2.71
CA LEU A 296 16.86 -19.24 1.63
C LEU A 296 18.22 -18.73 2.16
N GLY A 297 18.32 -18.42 3.45
CA GLY A 297 19.54 -17.91 4.08
C GLY A 297 19.79 -16.41 3.86
N TRP A 298 18.79 -15.63 3.43
CA TRP A 298 18.96 -14.20 3.16
C TRP A 298 18.97 -13.35 4.43
N TRP A 299 18.44 -13.88 5.53
CA TRP A 299 18.60 -13.32 6.86
C TRP A 299 18.56 -14.44 7.91
N SER A 300 19.06 -14.14 9.11
CA SER A 300 19.12 -15.06 10.24
C SER A 300 18.79 -14.35 11.55
N GLY A 301 18.60 -15.14 12.61
CA GLY A 301 18.20 -14.67 13.94
C GLY A 301 16.84 -15.18 14.37
N ASP A 302 16.44 -14.80 15.58
CA ASP A 302 15.22 -15.26 16.23
C ASP A 302 14.12 -14.22 16.04
N ALA A 303 13.09 -14.60 15.30
CA ALA A 303 11.98 -13.72 14.97
C ALA A 303 11.05 -13.53 16.17
N VAL A 304 10.78 -12.27 16.52
CA VAL A 304 9.74 -11.88 17.48
C VAL A 304 8.69 -11.04 16.74
N ILE A 305 7.50 -11.61 16.55
CA ILE A 305 6.36 -10.95 15.92
C ILE A 305 5.55 -10.25 17.01
N VAL A 306 5.49 -8.93 16.96
CA VAL A 306 4.76 -8.13 17.95
C VAL A 306 3.42 -7.71 17.37
N VAL A 307 2.33 -8.01 18.08
CA VAL A 307 0.97 -7.74 17.65
C VAL A 307 0.11 -7.17 18.77
N ARG A 308 -1.00 -6.55 18.37
CA ARG A 308 -2.18 -6.34 19.18
C ARG A 308 -3.35 -7.05 18.52
N SER A 309 -4.09 -7.85 19.28
CA SER A 309 -5.13 -8.73 18.74
C SER A 309 -6.19 -7.99 17.93
N GLU A 310 -6.52 -6.75 18.30
CA GLU A 310 -7.50 -5.92 17.58
C GLU A 310 -6.97 -5.30 16.28
N LEU A 311 -5.66 -5.35 16.04
CA LEU A 311 -5.00 -4.81 14.84
C LEU A 311 -4.68 -5.87 13.80
N ILE A 312 -4.72 -7.16 14.14
CA ILE A 312 -4.48 -8.26 13.20
C ILE A 312 -5.56 -8.23 12.11
N ALA A 313 -5.14 -8.13 10.85
CA ALA A 313 -6.06 -7.97 9.72
C ALA A 313 -6.96 -9.18 9.46
N ASN A 314 -6.44 -10.37 9.72
CA ASN A 314 -7.14 -11.64 9.57
C ASN A 314 -6.52 -12.65 10.54
N VAL A 315 -7.25 -12.96 11.62
CA VAL A 315 -6.70 -13.80 12.70
C VAL A 315 -6.42 -15.24 12.23
N PRO A 316 -7.31 -15.91 11.48
CA PRO A 316 -7.07 -17.26 10.97
C PRO A 316 -5.84 -17.38 10.07
N PHE A 317 -5.60 -16.40 9.18
CA PHE A 317 -4.40 -16.39 8.35
C PHE A 317 -3.14 -16.13 9.19
N PHE A 318 -3.21 -15.22 10.16
CA PHE A 318 -2.10 -14.95 11.07
C PHE A 318 -1.71 -16.18 11.91
N LYS A 319 -2.68 -17.00 12.34
CA LYS A 319 -2.41 -18.23 13.09
C LYS A 319 -1.51 -19.23 12.36
N LEU A 320 -1.48 -19.19 11.02
CA LEU A 320 -0.60 -20.05 10.25
C LEU A 320 0.89 -19.75 10.50
N PHE A 321 1.22 -18.60 11.09
CA PHE A 321 2.58 -18.17 11.41
C PHE A 321 3.06 -18.55 12.81
N GLU A 322 2.23 -19.18 13.66
CA GLU A 322 2.58 -19.54 15.05
C GLU A 322 3.85 -20.41 15.16
N GLY A 323 4.15 -21.20 14.12
CA GLY A 323 5.37 -22.03 14.06
C GLY A 323 6.62 -21.34 13.51
N PHE A 324 6.53 -20.09 13.05
CA PHE A 324 7.62 -19.43 12.31
C PHE A 324 8.46 -18.48 13.16
N GLY A 325 7.91 -17.99 14.27
CA GLY A 325 8.59 -17.07 15.20
C GLY A 325 7.89 -17.02 16.55
N ARG A 326 8.48 -16.31 17.52
CA ARG A 326 7.83 -16.05 18.81
C ARG A 326 6.79 -14.94 18.66
N ILE A 327 5.57 -15.17 19.11
CA ILE A 327 4.51 -14.16 19.05
C ILE A 327 4.38 -13.49 20.42
N VAL A 328 4.44 -12.16 20.42
CA VAL A 328 4.19 -11.32 21.59
C VAL A 328 2.94 -10.49 21.32
N VAL A 329 1.90 -10.73 22.11
CA VAL A 329 0.63 -10.00 22.07
C VAL A 329 0.62 -8.95 23.18
N ILE A 330 0.65 -7.68 22.81
CA ILE A 330 0.62 -6.56 23.76
C ILE A 330 -0.77 -6.47 24.39
N GLY A 331 -0.81 -6.34 25.72
CA GLY A 331 -2.04 -6.32 26.51
C GLY A 331 -2.52 -7.72 26.93
N GLU A 332 -1.93 -8.78 26.38
CA GLU A 332 -2.28 -10.17 26.71
C GLU A 332 -1.09 -10.95 27.26
N THR A 333 -0.04 -11.13 26.46
CA THR A 333 1.19 -11.83 26.87
C THR A 333 2.16 -10.92 27.65
N VAL A 334 2.09 -9.61 27.40
CA VAL A 334 2.93 -8.60 28.04
C VAL A 334 2.12 -7.33 28.30
N SER A 335 2.52 -6.54 29.29
CA SER A 335 1.90 -5.21 29.52
C SER A 335 2.18 -4.25 28.37
N ASP A 336 1.33 -3.23 28.19
CA ASP A 336 1.56 -2.14 27.22
C ASP A 336 2.95 -1.52 27.38
N ARG A 337 3.40 -1.25 28.61
CA ARG A 337 4.72 -0.64 28.85
C ARG A 337 5.87 -1.48 28.28
N VAL A 338 5.85 -2.79 28.50
CA VAL A 338 6.91 -3.71 28.02
C VAL A 338 6.81 -3.87 26.50
N GLY A 339 5.60 -4.01 25.97
CA GLY A 339 5.38 -4.07 24.52
C GLY A 339 5.85 -2.81 23.80
N GLU A 340 5.63 -1.64 24.38
CA GLU A 340 6.07 -0.35 23.87
C GLU A 340 7.59 -0.19 23.87
N GLU A 341 8.25 -0.62 24.95
CA GLU A 341 9.72 -0.66 25.01
C GLU A 341 10.29 -1.64 23.96
N LEU A 342 9.70 -2.83 23.82
CA LEU A 342 10.07 -3.81 22.80
C LEU A 342 9.93 -3.23 21.39
N LEU A 343 8.84 -2.52 21.08
CA LEU A 343 8.63 -1.87 19.79
C LEU A 343 9.66 -0.76 19.50
N SER A 344 10.19 -0.08 20.51
CA SER A 344 11.27 0.90 20.33
C SER A 344 12.61 0.27 19.94
N LEU A 345 12.82 -1.02 20.24
CA LEU A 345 13.99 -1.78 19.78
C LEU A 345 14.03 -2.00 18.26
N GLN A 346 12.95 -1.71 17.51
CA GLN A 346 12.97 -1.84 16.06
C GLN A 346 14.08 -1.01 15.39
N ARG A 347 14.53 0.08 16.01
CA ARG A 347 15.64 0.90 15.49
C ARG A 347 16.97 0.17 15.49
N TRP A 348 17.15 -0.79 16.41
CA TRP A 348 18.34 -1.63 16.49
C TRP A 348 18.12 -2.95 15.74
N TYR A 349 17.00 -3.64 16.00
CA TYR A 349 16.83 -5.04 15.65
C TYR A 349 15.60 -5.32 14.77
N GLY A 350 14.93 -4.27 14.27
CA GLY A 350 13.73 -4.39 13.45
C GLY A 350 14.02 -4.80 12.02
N LEU A 351 13.25 -5.76 11.50
CA LEU A 351 13.23 -6.10 10.09
C LEU A 351 12.43 -5.05 9.32
N ASN A 352 13.09 -4.43 8.33
CA ASN A 352 12.53 -3.30 7.63
C ASN A 352 11.42 -3.73 6.64
N PHE A 353 10.31 -3.00 6.66
CA PHE A 353 9.14 -3.26 5.83
C PHE A 353 9.22 -2.64 4.42
N ASN A 354 10.01 -1.57 4.24
CA ASN A 354 10.10 -0.81 3.00
C ASN A 354 11.31 -1.20 2.13
N ALA A 355 12.40 -1.67 2.75
CA ALA A 355 13.61 -2.06 2.05
C ALA A 355 14.27 -3.30 2.66
N PHE A 356 15.11 -3.96 1.88
CA PHE A 356 15.89 -5.11 2.31
C PHE A 356 17.34 -4.97 1.85
N ARG A 357 18.28 -5.30 2.73
CA ARG A 357 19.70 -5.43 2.38
C ARG A 357 19.95 -6.85 1.92
N MET A 358 20.27 -6.99 0.65
CA MET A 358 20.57 -8.26 -0.01
C MET A 358 21.87 -8.88 0.54
N PRO A 359 22.08 -10.20 0.37
CA PRO A 359 23.31 -10.86 0.82
C PRO A 359 24.61 -10.30 0.21
N ASP A 360 24.54 -9.67 -0.96
CA ASP A 360 25.67 -9.00 -1.62
C ASP A 360 25.95 -7.58 -1.06
N GLY A 361 25.15 -7.12 -0.09
CA GLY A 361 25.25 -5.81 0.55
C GLY A 361 24.38 -4.73 -0.09
N GLY A 362 23.87 -4.93 -1.30
CA GLY A 362 23.01 -3.98 -2.00
C GLY A 362 21.67 -3.79 -1.31
N VAL A 363 21.11 -2.57 -1.35
CA VAL A 363 19.79 -2.28 -0.80
C VAL A 363 18.78 -2.08 -1.92
N VAL A 364 17.65 -2.78 -1.82
CA VAL A 364 16.53 -2.70 -2.76
C VAL A 364 15.23 -2.48 -1.99
N PRO A 365 14.15 -1.99 -2.65
CA PRO A 365 12.81 -2.05 -2.09
C PRO A 365 12.50 -3.48 -1.61
N TRP A 366 11.79 -3.61 -0.50
CA TRP A 366 11.57 -4.92 0.11
C TRP A 366 10.83 -5.86 -0.86
N GLN A 367 9.87 -5.33 -1.62
CA GLN A 367 9.10 -6.08 -2.61
C GLN A 367 9.97 -6.60 -3.76
N ASP A 368 11.02 -5.87 -4.16
CA ASP A 368 11.98 -6.31 -5.17
C ASP A 368 12.76 -7.52 -4.65
N ALA A 369 13.27 -7.46 -3.41
CA ALA A 369 13.90 -8.60 -2.75
C ALA A 369 12.93 -9.79 -2.62
N GLY A 370 11.69 -9.55 -2.22
CA GLY A 370 10.68 -10.60 -2.10
C GLY A 370 10.35 -11.28 -3.43
N ALA A 371 10.27 -10.51 -4.53
CA ALA A 371 10.03 -11.06 -5.85
C ALA A 371 11.21 -11.94 -6.34
N MET A 372 12.44 -11.49 -6.10
CA MET A 372 13.66 -12.28 -6.36
C MET A 372 13.71 -13.54 -5.49
N ALA A 373 13.30 -13.45 -4.22
CA ALA A 373 13.25 -14.58 -3.29
C ALA A 373 12.25 -15.64 -3.77
N ILE A 374 11.08 -15.23 -4.26
CA ILE A 374 10.11 -16.16 -4.87
C ILE A 374 10.66 -16.83 -6.12
N GLN A 375 11.36 -16.09 -7.00
CA GLN A 375 12.01 -16.71 -8.17
C GLN A 375 13.06 -17.75 -7.76
N GLN A 376 13.84 -17.50 -6.71
CA GLN A 376 14.76 -18.50 -6.17
C GLN A 376 14.03 -19.69 -5.56
N TRP A 377 13.03 -19.44 -4.71
CA TRP A 377 12.22 -20.46 -4.05
C TRP A 377 11.61 -21.47 -5.04
N GLU A 378 11.08 -20.96 -6.14
CA GLU A 378 10.47 -21.75 -7.21
C GLU A 378 11.50 -22.55 -8.01
N ARG A 379 12.67 -21.95 -8.30
CA ARG A 379 13.80 -22.64 -8.95
C ARG A 379 14.34 -23.79 -8.10
N ASP A 380 14.37 -23.61 -6.78
CA ASP A 380 14.75 -24.64 -5.81
C ASP A 380 13.68 -25.76 -5.67
N GLY A 381 12.52 -25.63 -6.32
CA GLY A 381 11.44 -26.62 -6.27
C GLY A 381 10.75 -26.73 -4.90
N ARG A 382 10.82 -25.67 -4.07
CA ARG A 382 10.27 -25.66 -2.72
C ARG A 382 8.75 -25.49 -2.72
N GLY A 383 8.07 -26.06 -1.72
CA GLY A 383 6.60 -26.08 -1.60
C GLY A 383 5.97 -24.80 -1.05
N HIS A 384 4.72 -24.91 -0.57
CA HIS A 384 3.95 -23.81 0.03
C HIS A 384 3.75 -24.06 1.53
N PRO A 385 4.58 -23.48 2.43
CA PRO A 385 4.57 -23.80 3.86
C PRO A 385 3.22 -23.58 4.53
N LEU A 386 2.53 -22.46 4.21
CA LEU A 386 1.25 -22.12 4.82
C LEU A 386 0.12 -23.08 4.44
N SER A 387 0.17 -23.69 3.24
CA SER A 387 -0.79 -24.75 2.85
C SER A 387 -0.64 -25.96 3.77
N ALA A 388 0.60 -26.40 3.99
CA ALA A 388 0.89 -27.55 4.85
C ALA A 388 0.54 -27.29 6.32
N VAL A 389 0.63 -26.04 6.80
CA VAL A 389 0.14 -25.68 8.13
C VAL A 389 -1.38 -25.74 8.17
N HIS A 390 -2.06 -25.07 7.24
CA HIS A 390 -3.52 -25.05 7.20
C HIS A 390 -4.12 -26.46 7.14
N ASP A 391 -3.61 -27.32 6.25
CA ASP A 391 -4.13 -28.68 6.07
C ASP A 391 -4.04 -29.55 7.34
N ARG A 392 -3.12 -29.21 8.26
CA ARG A 392 -2.97 -29.90 9.55
C ARG A 392 -3.83 -29.31 10.66
N THR A 393 -4.29 -28.07 10.52
CA THR A 393 -4.91 -27.31 11.63
C THR A 393 -6.34 -26.83 11.36
N ALA A 394 -6.84 -26.95 10.13
CA ALA A 394 -8.14 -26.40 9.73
C ALA A 394 -9.31 -27.18 10.36
N ASP A 395 -10.24 -26.45 10.98
CA ASP A 395 -11.43 -26.98 11.67
C ASP A 395 -12.73 -26.36 11.12
N THR A 396 -12.78 -26.10 9.81
CA THR A 396 -13.92 -25.44 9.14
C THR A 396 -14.74 -26.37 8.26
N GLY A 397 -14.48 -27.68 8.31
CA GLY A 397 -15.14 -28.68 7.46
C GLY A 397 -16.65 -28.70 7.63
N GLU A 398 -17.15 -28.74 8.86
CA GLU A 398 -18.60 -28.78 9.11
C GLU A 398 -19.33 -27.53 8.59
N LEU A 399 -18.76 -26.34 8.84
CA LEU A 399 -19.34 -25.08 8.35
C LEU A 399 -19.32 -25.02 6.82
N PHE A 400 -18.30 -25.61 6.18
CA PHE A 400 -18.21 -25.69 4.72
C PHE A 400 -19.26 -26.64 4.14
N GLU A 401 -19.51 -27.78 4.78
CA GLU A 401 -20.61 -28.67 4.38
C GLU A 401 -21.98 -27.99 4.47
N GLN A 402 -22.21 -27.24 5.55
CA GLN A 402 -23.45 -26.45 5.70
C GLN A 402 -23.59 -25.39 4.60
N PHE A 403 -22.49 -24.71 4.27
CA PHE A 403 -22.43 -23.75 3.17
C PHE A 403 -22.78 -24.42 1.83
N ARG A 404 -22.17 -25.57 1.52
CA ARG A 404 -22.46 -26.32 0.30
C ARG A 404 -23.92 -26.75 0.21
N ALA A 405 -24.43 -27.36 1.27
CA ALA A 405 -25.82 -27.82 1.35
C ALA A 405 -26.83 -26.68 1.17
N LYS A 406 -26.57 -25.51 1.78
CA LYS A 406 -27.43 -24.32 1.64
C LYS A 406 -27.57 -23.86 0.19
N HIS A 407 -26.45 -23.90 -0.55
CA HIS A 407 -26.39 -23.39 -1.91
C HIS A 407 -26.64 -24.46 -2.98
N GLY A 408 -26.82 -25.72 -2.60
CA GLY A 408 -27.01 -26.83 -3.53
C GLY A 408 -25.75 -27.23 -4.29
N MET A 409 -24.57 -26.98 -3.71
CA MET A 409 -23.28 -27.41 -4.25
C MET A 409 -23.03 -28.86 -3.85
N ALA A 410 -22.87 -29.75 -4.83
CA ALA A 410 -22.65 -31.17 -4.60
C ALA A 410 -21.24 -31.45 -4.01
N PRO A 411 -21.02 -32.60 -3.36
CA PRO A 411 -19.72 -32.93 -2.77
C PRO A 411 -18.53 -32.91 -3.74
N ASP A 412 -18.76 -33.33 -5.00
CA ASP A 412 -17.74 -33.40 -6.06
C ASP A 412 -17.70 -32.14 -6.94
N ASP A 413 -18.54 -31.14 -6.67
CA ASP A 413 -18.51 -29.88 -7.39
C ASP A 413 -17.21 -29.12 -7.06
N TRP A 414 -16.62 -28.52 -8.10
CA TRP A 414 -15.48 -27.62 -7.96
C TRP A 414 -15.93 -26.16 -8.03
N TYR A 415 -15.16 -25.27 -7.42
CA TYR A 415 -15.46 -23.85 -7.41
C TYR A 415 -14.22 -22.98 -7.57
N VAL A 416 -14.46 -21.75 -7.99
CA VAL A 416 -13.48 -20.68 -8.12
C VAL A 416 -13.85 -19.56 -7.17
N CYS A 417 -12.87 -19.05 -6.43
CA CYS A 417 -13.05 -17.84 -5.65
C CYS A 417 -12.87 -16.61 -6.53
N LEU A 418 -13.79 -15.64 -6.43
CA LEU A 418 -13.72 -14.36 -7.14
C LEU A 418 -13.64 -13.20 -6.15
N HIS A 419 -12.68 -12.29 -6.32
CA HIS A 419 -12.55 -11.07 -5.51
C HIS A 419 -12.09 -9.86 -6.33
N THR A 420 -12.95 -8.86 -6.48
CA THR A 420 -12.62 -7.56 -7.09
C THR A 420 -12.39 -6.49 -6.02
N ARG A 421 -11.30 -5.72 -6.13
CA ARG A 421 -11.08 -4.56 -5.24
C ARG A 421 -12.11 -3.47 -5.56
N ASP A 422 -12.76 -2.95 -4.51
CA ASP A 422 -13.75 -1.88 -4.61
C ASP A 422 -13.46 -0.74 -3.61
N ALA A 423 -13.94 0.47 -3.94
CA ALA A 423 -13.74 1.67 -3.13
C ALA A 423 -14.50 1.62 -1.78
N ALA A 424 -15.55 0.80 -1.67
CA ALA A 424 -16.39 0.74 -0.47
C ALA A 424 -15.70 0.07 0.72
N HIS A 425 -14.67 -0.75 0.47
CA HIS A 425 -13.85 -1.35 1.52
C HIS A 425 -12.97 -0.32 2.25
N TYR A 426 -12.33 0.58 1.49
CA TYR A 426 -11.36 1.55 2.02
C TYR A 426 -11.92 2.96 2.23
N PHE A 427 -13.18 3.20 1.86
CA PHE A 427 -13.80 4.53 1.89
C PHE A 427 -12.98 5.56 1.09
N GLU A 428 -12.48 5.12 -0.07
CA GLU A 428 -11.63 5.94 -0.93
C GLU A 428 -12.45 6.95 -1.74
N PHE A 429 -11.89 8.14 -1.95
CA PHE A 429 -12.47 9.13 -2.85
C PHE A 429 -11.91 8.99 -4.26
N MET A 430 -12.80 9.04 -5.26
CA MET A 430 -12.45 8.89 -6.69
C MET A 430 -11.30 9.81 -7.09
N GLY A 431 -10.32 9.26 -7.82
CA GLY A 431 -9.20 10.01 -8.38
C GLY A 431 -8.05 10.28 -7.41
N THR A 432 -8.11 9.78 -6.17
CA THR A 432 -7.05 9.93 -5.16
C THR A 432 -6.57 8.58 -4.65
N GLY A 433 -5.35 8.51 -4.13
CA GLY A 433 -4.86 7.31 -3.47
C GLY A 433 -4.82 6.12 -4.42
N GLN A 434 -5.25 4.97 -3.89
CA GLN A 434 -5.21 3.68 -4.57
C GLN A 434 -6.46 3.40 -5.42
N THR A 435 -7.33 4.40 -5.67
CA THR A 435 -8.63 4.18 -6.34
C THR A 435 -8.54 3.61 -7.75
N HIS A 436 -7.46 3.93 -8.46
CA HIS A 436 -7.22 3.45 -9.81
C HIS A 436 -7.03 1.92 -9.89
N ARG A 437 -6.80 1.25 -8.75
CA ARG A 437 -6.75 -0.22 -8.61
C ARG A 437 -8.12 -0.89 -8.54
N ASN A 438 -9.19 -0.12 -8.32
CA ASN A 438 -10.53 -0.68 -8.22
C ASN A 438 -11.00 -1.20 -9.58
N ALA A 439 -11.83 -2.24 -9.58
CA ALA A 439 -12.34 -2.88 -10.79
C ALA A 439 -13.85 -3.12 -10.70
N PRO A 440 -14.62 -2.79 -11.75
CA PRO A 440 -16.05 -3.06 -11.80
C PRO A 440 -16.33 -4.56 -11.94
N ILE A 441 -17.22 -5.11 -11.12
CA ILE A 441 -17.56 -6.54 -11.11
C ILE A 441 -18.21 -6.98 -12.43
N GLU A 442 -18.87 -6.05 -13.11
CA GLU A 442 -19.55 -6.24 -14.40
C GLU A 442 -18.59 -6.72 -15.49
N THR A 443 -17.31 -6.34 -15.41
CA THR A 443 -16.29 -6.81 -16.37
C THR A 443 -15.93 -8.29 -16.20
N SER A 444 -16.27 -8.90 -15.05
CA SER A 444 -15.98 -10.32 -14.78
C SER A 444 -17.10 -11.28 -15.21
N LEU A 445 -18.24 -10.77 -15.68
CA LEU A 445 -19.43 -11.62 -15.93
C LEU A 445 -19.21 -12.69 -17.01
N ASP A 446 -18.39 -12.42 -18.03
CA ASP A 446 -18.07 -13.41 -19.06
C ASP A 446 -17.14 -14.50 -18.55
N ALA A 447 -16.18 -14.16 -17.69
CA ALA A 447 -15.36 -15.15 -17.00
C ALA A 447 -16.19 -16.01 -16.04
N ILE A 448 -17.18 -15.43 -15.36
CA ILE A 448 -18.12 -16.19 -14.53
C ILE A 448 -18.90 -17.19 -15.42
N ARG A 449 -19.44 -16.74 -16.55
CA ARG A 449 -20.15 -17.62 -17.51
C ARG A 449 -19.25 -18.75 -18.02
N LEU A 450 -17.98 -18.47 -18.31
CA LEU A 450 -17.00 -19.48 -18.72
C LEU A 450 -16.80 -20.56 -17.65
N ILE A 451 -16.68 -20.16 -16.38
CA ILE A 451 -16.51 -21.10 -15.25
C ILE A 451 -17.77 -21.95 -15.10
N THR A 452 -18.94 -21.32 -15.09
CA THR A 452 -20.21 -22.02 -14.85
C THR A 452 -20.63 -22.91 -16.01
N SER A 453 -20.29 -22.56 -17.26
CA SER A 453 -20.49 -23.42 -18.43
C SER A 453 -19.63 -24.69 -18.40
N ARG A 454 -18.54 -24.71 -17.62
CA ARG A 454 -17.70 -25.89 -17.38
C ARG A 454 -18.15 -26.69 -16.14
N GLY A 455 -19.33 -26.36 -15.60
CA GLY A 455 -19.90 -27.01 -14.40
C GLY A 455 -19.34 -26.51 -13.07
N GLY A 456 -18.44 -25.52 -13.07
CA GLY A 456 -17.87 -24.97 -11.85
C GLY A 456 -18.79 -23.96 -11.17
N TRP A 457 -18.59 -23.77 -9.87
CA TRP A 457 -19.22 -22.69 -9.11
C TRP A 457 -18.32 -21.46 -9.00
N VAL A 458 -18.92 -20.28 -8.89
CA VAL A 458 -18.19 -19.04 -8.53
C VAL A 458 -18.63 -18.57 -7.15
N VAL A 459 -17.67 -18.52 -6.23
CA VAL A 459 -17.85 -18.01 -4.86
C VAL A 459 -17.23 -16.63 -4.77
N LYS A 460 -18.07 -15.59 -4.76
CA LYS A 460 -17.60 -14.19 -4.69
C LYS A 460 -17.30 -13.80 -3.24
N LEU A 461 -16.02 -13.60 -2.96
CA LEU A 461 -15.51 -13.10 -1.68
C LEU A 461 -15.63 -11.58 -1.59
N GLY A 462 -15.40 -11.01 -0.41
CA GLY A 462 -15.39 -9.57 -0.19
C GLY A 462 -15.94 -9.15 1.16
N GLY A 463 -16.03 -7.84 1.36
CA GLY A 463 -16.56 -7.27 2.59
C GLY A 463 -18.10 -7.17 2.60
N PRO A 464 -18.71 -6.84 3.75
CA PRO A 464 -20.17 -6.63 3.87
C PRO A 464 -20.73 -5.52 2.98
N ASN A 465 -19.86 -4.65 2.45
CA ASN A 465 -20.24 -3.52 1.59
C ASN A 465 -19.83 -3.72 0.12
N SER A 466 -19.28 -4.87 -0.23
CA SER A 466 -18.86 -5.12 -1.61
C SER A 466 -20.07 -5.13 -2.55
N PRO A 467 -19.90 -4.70 -3.81
CA PRO A 467 -20.97 -4.71 -4.81
C PRO A 467 -21.64 -6.08 -4.92
N LYS A 468 -22.97 -6.07 -5.10
CA LYS A 468 -23.75 -7.29 -5.30
C LYS A 468 -23.40 -7.93 -6.63
N LEU A 469 -23.25 -9.24 -6.63
CA LEU A 469 -23.23 -9.99 -7.89
C LEU A 469 -24.65 -10.04 -8.47
N PRO A 470 -24.83 -9.85 -9.79
CA PRO A 470 -26.12 -10.14 -10.42
C PRO A 470 -26.48 -11.62 -10.25
N ALA A 471 -27.77 -11.93 -10.18
CA ALA A 471 -28.23 -13.31 -10.05
C ALA A 471 -27.84 -14.12 -11.30
N MET A 472 -27.04 -15.17 -11.09
CA MET A 472 -26.52 -16.04 -12.14
C MET A 472 -26.46 -17.49 -11.63
N GLU A 473 -26.65 -18.46 -12.53
CA GLU A 473 -26.56 -19.89 -12.20
C GLU A 473 -25.16 -20.24 -11.66
N ARG A 474 -25.10 -21.14 -10.66
CA ARG A 474 -23.85 -21.59 -10.02
C ARG A 474 -22.98 -20.44 -9.48
N THR A 475 -23.60 -19.35 -9.01
CA THR A 475 -22.90 -18.25 -8.36
C THR A 475 -23.37 -18.04 -6.93
N ILE A 476 -22.43 -17.74 -6.03
CA ILE A 476 -22.69 -17.49 -4.62
C ILE A 476 -22.04 -16.16 -4.24
N ASP A 477 -22.85 -15.18 -3.85
CA ASP A 477 -22.35 -13.92 -3.26
C ASP A 477 -22.05 -14.10 -1.77
N TYR A 478 -20.98 -14.84 -1.49
CA TYR A 478 -20.58 -15.23 -0.15
C TYR A 478 -20.34 -14.03 0.77
N ALA A 479 -19.81 -12.93 0.24
CA ALA A 479 -19.58 -11.68 0.98
C ALA A 479 -20.82 -11.14 1.72
N LEU A 480 -22.02 -11.43 1.18
CA LEU A 480 -23.31 -10.99 1.71
C LEU A 480 -24.11 -12.12 2.37
N SER A 481 -23.50 -13.30 2.52
CA SER A 481 -24.11 -14.47 3.13
C SER A 481 -23.87 -14.53 4.65
N GLU A 482 -24.69 -15.33 5.34
CA GLU A 482 -24.54 -15.64 6.78
C GLU A 482 -23.27 -16.44 7.11
N PHE A 483 -22.66 -17.10 6.10
CA PHE A 483 -21.44 -17.89 6.25
C PHE A 483 -20.16 -17.04 6.25
N ARG A 484 -20.27 -15.71 6.00
CA ARG A 484 -19.09 -14.84 5.93
C ARG A 484 -18.35 -14.80 7.25
N SER A 485 -17.12 -15.29 7.27
CA SER A 485 -16.25 -15.25 8.44
C SER A 485 -14.79 -15.40 8.02
N GLU A 486 -13.86 -14.81 8.77
CA GLU A 486 -12.43 -14.90 8.46
C GLU A 486 -11.93 -16.35 8.32
N PRO A 487 -12.35 -17.34 9.16
CA PRO A 487 -11.90 -18.72 8.98
C PRO A 487 -12.40 -19.33 7.66
N MET A 488 -13.65 -19.03 7.30
CA MET A 488 -14.25 -19.52 6.06
C MET A 488 -13.66 -18.81 4.84
N ASP A 489 -13.25 -17.54 4.93
CA ASP A 489 -12.50 -16.85 3.87
C ASP A 489 -11.23 -17.64 3.50
N ILE A 490 -10.43 -18.00 4.50
CA ILE A 490 -9.17 -18.74 4.31
C ILE A 490 -9.42 -20.16 3.81
N HIS A 491 -10.42 -20.84 4.37
CA HIS A 491 -10.81 -22.18 3.94
C HIS A 491 -11.26 -22.21 2.47
N LEU A 492 -12.18 -21.33 2.08
CA LEU A 492 -12.66 -21.24 0.70
C LEU A 492 -11.50 -20.99 -0.28
N ILE A 493 -10.58 -20.09 0.06
CA ILE A 493 -9.42 -19.82 -0.81
C ILE A 493 -8.51 -21.05 -0.92
N ARG A 494 -8.20 -21.73 0.19
CA ARG A 494 -7.31 -22.91 0.19
C ARG A 494 -7.88 -24.06 -0.64
N HIS A 495 -9.20 -24.23 -0.66
CA HIS A 495 -9.86 -25.38 -1.30
C HIS A 495 -10.45 -25.06 -2.68
N ALA A 496 -10.32 -23.82 -3.17
CA ALA A 496 -10.74 -23.45 -4.51
C ALA A 496 -9.87 -24.10 -5.60
N ARG A 497 -10.49 -24.40 -6.75
CA ARG A 497 -9.80 -24.87 -7.97
C ARG A 497 -8.87 -23.80 -8.54
N ALA A 498 -9.31 -22.55 -8.47
CA ALA A 498 -8.56 -21.37 -8.87
C ALA A 498 -9.08 -20.13 -8.13
N PHE A 499 -8.32 -19.05 -8.19
CA PHE A 499 -8.68 -17.74 -7.66
C PHE A 499 -8.67 -16.69 -8.77
N VAL A 500 -9.72 -15.88 -8.88
CA VAL A 500 -9.78 -14.73 -9.78
C VAL A 500 -9.80 -13.48 -8.92
N GLY A 501 -8.86 -12.57 -9.15
CA GLY A 501 -8.85 -11.32 -8.42
C GLY A 501 -8.10 -10.19 -9.09
N THR A 502 -7.81 -9.17 -8.29
CA THR A 502 -7.09 -7.95 -8.69
C THR A 502 -5.82 -7.80 -7.85
N THR A 503 -5.00 -6.77 -8.08
CA THR A 503 -3.89 -6.43 -7.18
C THR A 503 -4.44 -5.98 -5.82
N SER A 504 -4.75 -6.94 -4.94
CA SER A 504 -5.43 -6.74 -3.65
C SER A 504 -4.83 -7.64 -2.56
N GLY A 505 -5.04 -7.33 -1.29
CA GLY A 505 -4.44 -8.09 -0.20
C GLY A 505 -4.89 -9.55 -0.14
N LEU A 506 -6.16 -9.84 -0.48
CA LEU A 506 -6.72 -11.20 -0.43
C LEU A 506 -6.07 -12.13 -1.47
N THR A 507 -5.60 -11.56 -2.59
CA THR A 507 -4.81 -12.27 -3.59
C THR A 507 -3.57 -12.92 -2.98
N ASN A 508 -2.91 -12.25 -2.03
CA ASN A 508 -1.70 -12.79 -1.42
C ASN A 508 -1.96 -14.06 -0.60
N VAL A 509 -3.19 -14.28 -0.10
CA VAL A 509 -3.57 -15.54 0.56
C VAL A 509 -3.56 -16.69 -0.45
N ALA A 510 -4.22 -16.50 -1.59
CA ALA A 510 -4.28 -17.52 -2.66
C ALA A 510 -2.87 -17.85 -3.19
N VAL A 511 -2.04 -16.82 -3.39
CA VAL A 511 -0.64 -16.97 -3.80
C VAL A 511 0.19 -17.70 -2.75
N SER A 512 0.02 -17.38 -1.45
CA SER A 512 0.73 -18.07 -0.36
C SER A 512 0.42 -19.57 -0.36
N PHE A 513 -0.83 -19.93 -0.65
CA PHE A 513 -1.27 -21.32 -0.74
C PHE A 513 -0.86 -22.06 -2.04
N GLY A 514 -0.34 -21.34 -3.04
CA GLY A 514 0.04 -21.94 -4.32
C GLY A 514 -1.14 -22.23 -5.25
N ILE A 515 -2.31 -21.63 -5.01
CA ILE A 515 -3.50 -21.82 -5.83
C ILE A 515 -3.30 -21.13 -7.19
N PRO A 516 -3.74 -21.73 -8.32
CA PRO A 516 -3.76 -21.04 -9.61
C PRO A 516 -4.56 -19.74 -9.55
N CYS A 517 -3.95 -18.62 -9.95
CA CYS A 517 -4.54 -17.30 -9.80
C CYS A 517 -4.60 -16.53 -11.13
N ALA A 518 -5.78 -16.01 -11.47
CA ALA A 518 -5.99 -15.02 -12.52
C ALA A 518 -6.06 -13.62 -11.89
N ILE A 519 -5.00 -12.82 -12.05
CA ILE A 519 -4.93 -11.46 -11.51
C ILE A 519 -5.18 -10.45 -12.61
N VAL A 520 -6.43 -10.01 -12.72
CA VAL A 520 -6.90 -9.09 -13.74
C VAL A 520 -7.01 -7.67 -13.18
N ASN A 521 -7.13 -6.68 -14.06
CA ASN A 521 -7.11 -5.27 -13.70
C ASN A 521 -5.88 -4.93 -12.84
N ALA A 522 -4.74 -5.57 -13.13
CA ALA A 522 -3.55 -5.45 -12.32
C ALA A 522 -2.83 -4.13 -12.61
N ILE A 523 -2.45 -3.42 -11.56
CA ILE A 523 -1.61 -2.23 -11.66
C ILE A 523 -0.77 -2.11 -10.39
N THR A 524 0.51 -1.81 -10.55
CA THR A 524 1.46 -1.83 -9.44
C THR A 524 2.69 -0.96 -9.67
N THR A 525 3.14 -0.29 -8.62
CA THR A 525 4.46 0.35 -8.52
C THR A 525 5.55 -0.59 -7.97
N ASP A 526 5.13 -1.63 -7.25
CA ASP A 526 6.01 -2.54 -6.53
C ASP A 526 6.16 -3.82 -7.33
N ALA A 527 7.34 -4.45 -7.21
CA ALA A 527 7.51 -5.80 -7.71
C ALA A 527 6.50 -6.74 -7.03
N GLN A 528 5.95 -7.69 -7.78
CA GLN A 528 4.91 -8.59 -7.29
C GLN A 528 5.50 -9.88 -6.74
N LEU A 529 4.95 -10.34 -5.61
CA LEU A 529 5.35 -11.57 -4.93
C LEU A 529 4.66 -12.81 -5.53
N TRP A 530 4.35 -12.76 -6.82
CA TRP A 530 3.56 -13.78 -7.50
C TRP A 530 4.41 -15.00 -7.86
N ASN A 531 3.88 -16.19 -7.61
CA ASN A 531 4.52 -17.45 -7.97
C ASN A 531 4.15 -17.88 -9.42
N ARG A 532 4.68 -19.02 -9.87
CA ARG A 532 4.49 -19.53 -11.23
C ARG A 532 3.04 -19.91 -11.59
N ASN A 533 2.17 -20.08 -10.59
CA ASN A 533 0.75 -20.43 -10.78
C ASN A 533 -0.12 -19.19 -11.04
N VAL A 534 0.48 -17.99 -11.09
CA VAL A 534 -0.22 -16.74 -11.37
C VAL A 534 -0.15 -16.40 -12.86
N ARG A 535 -1.28 -16.01 -13.44
CA ARG A 535 -1.36 -15.28 -14.71
C ARG A 535 -2.04 -13.95 -14.48
N PHE A 536 -1.55 -12.91 -15.15
CA PHE A 536 -2.08 -11.57 -14.95
C PHE A 536 -2.37 -10.82 -16.24
N ALA A 537 -3.34 -9.92 -16.15
CA ALA A 537 -3.61 -8.91 -17.17
C ALA A 537 -3.49 -7.54 -16.51
N LEU A 538 -2.57 -6.71 -17.03
CA LEU A 538 -2.38 -5.36 -16.51
C LEU A 538 -3.48 -4.43 -17.03
N LYS A 539 -3.83 -3.43 -16.24
CA LYS A 539 -4.55 -2.26 -16.77
C LYS A 539 -3.67 -1.57 -17.82
N PRO A 540 -4.15 -1.36 -19.05
CA PRO A 540 -3.50 -0.43 -19.96
C PRO A 540 -3.42 0.94 -19.31
N VAL A 541 -2.25 1.58 -19.34
CA VAL A 541 -2.08 2.95 -18.86
C VAL A 541 -1.84 3.82 -20.07
N ARG A 542 -2.72 4.78 -20.34
CA ARG A 542 -2.65 5.65 -21.51
C ARG A 542 -2.29 7.07 -21.12
N GLN A 543 -1.51 7.72 -21.97
CA GLN A 543 -1.23 9.14 -21.91
C GLN A 543 -2.37 9.95 -22.54
N ALA A 544 -2.33 11.28 -22.38
CA ALA A 544 -3.37 12.18 -22.87
C ALA A 544 -3.58 12.13 -24.40
N ASP A 545 -2.56 11.73 -25.17
CA ASP A 545 -2.62 11.54 -26.63
C ASP A 545 -3.17 10.16 -27.03
N GLY A 546 -3.48 9.29 -26.06
CA GLY A 546 -3.95 7.92 -26.26
C GLY A 546 -2.85 6.87 -26.30
N THR A 547 -1.57 7.27 -26.30
CA THR A 547 -0.42 6.35 -26.32
C THR A 547 -0.40 5.48 -25.07
N MET A 548 -0.33 4.16 -25.24
CA MET A 548 -0.20 3.22 -24.12
C MET A 548 1.25 3.19 -23.61
N LEU A 549 1.44 3.22 -22.30
CA LEU A 549 2.74 2.99 -21.68
C LEU A 549 3.18 1.53 -21.87
N THR A 550 4.43 1.36 -22.28
CA THR A 550 5.06 0.05 -22.50
C THR A 550 5.34 -0.68 -21.19
N GLN A 551 5.58 -1.99 -21.30
CA GLN A 551 6.08 -2.81 -20.20
C GLN A 551 7.38 -2.25 -19.60
N ARG A 552 8.28 -1.73 -20.43
CA ARG A 552 9.55 -1.13 -19.99
C ARG A 552 9.31 0.12 -19.17
N GLN A 553 8.43 1.02 -19.64
CA GLN A 553 8.08 2.24 -18.91
C GLN A 553 7.44 1.92 -17.56
N LEU A 554 6.46 1.02 -17.51
CA LEU A 554 5.78 0.65 -16.26
C LEU A 554 6.70 -0.04 -15.23
N THR A 555 7.87 -0.51 -15.64
CA THR A 555 8.86 -1.15 -14.75
C THR A 555 10.11 -0.30 -14.51
N SER A 556 10.13 0.95 -15.00
CA SER A 556 11.24 1.89 -14.83
C SER A 556 10.80 3.27 -14.37
N THR A 557 11.74 4.05 -13.86
CA THR A 557 11.52 5.46 -13.51
C THR A 557 11.23 6.28 -14.77
N PRO A 558 10.25 7.20 -14.77
CA PRO A 558 9.45 7.61 -13.60
C PRO A 558 8.12 6.86 -13.45
N TRP A 559 7.67 6.14 -14.48
CA TRP A 559 6.30 5.62 -14.54
C TRP A 559 6.02 4.53 -13.52
N ARG A 560 6.99 3.66 -13.24
CA ARG A 560 6.92 2.70 -12.13
C ARG A 560 6.42 3.36 -10.84
N TRP A 561 6.98 4.52 -10.47
CA TRP A 561 6.64 5.20 -9.22
C TRP A 561 5.37 6.04 -9.33
N ARG A 562 5.09 6.62 -10.50
CA ARG A 562 3.91 7.47 -10.73
C ARG A 562 2.59 6.71 -10.65
N VAL A 563 2.59 5.39 -10.90
CA VAL A 563 1.38 4.56 -10.78
C VAL A 563 1.01 4.23 -9.33
N PHE A 564 1.78 4.66 -8.32
CA PHE A 564 1.39 4.43 -6.93
C PHE A 564 0.09 5.14 -6.55
N ASP A 565 -0.15 6.36 -7.01
CA ASP A 565 -1.30 7.18 -6.60
C ASP A 565 -2.05 7.72 -7.83
N ALA A 566 -3.39 7.67 -7.79
CA ALA A 566 -4.24 8.09 -8.90
C ALA A 566 -4.07 9.58 -9.25
N ALA A 567 -3.91 10.44 -8.26
CA ALA A 567 -3.72 11.88 -8.47
C ALA A 567 -2.31 12.19 -8.97
N VAL A 568 -1.30 11.43 -8.52
CA VAL A 568 0.06 11.51 -9.08
C VAL A 568 0.06 11.09 -10.55
N LEU A 569 -0.56 9.96 -10.88
CA LEU A 569 -0.66 9.46 -12.24
C LEU A 569 -1.37 10.48 -13.15
N GLY A 570 -2.53 10.97 -12.73
CA GLY A 570 -3.33 11.96 -13.46
C GLY A 570 -2.60 13.28 -13.69
N ARG A 571 -1.96 13.86 -12.65
CA ARG A 571 -1.18 15.11 -12.80
C ARG A 571 0.04 14.96 -13.72
N ASN A 572 0.51 13.73 -13.95
CA ASN A 572 1.57 13.43 -14.92
C ASN A 572 1.02 13.05 -16.30
N GLY A 573 -0.28 13.26 -16.57
CA GLY A 573 -0.88 13.12 -17.88
C GLY A 573 -1.14 11.68 -18.32
N ALA A 574 -1.33 10.77 -17.37
CA ALA A 574 -1.68 9.38 -17.67
C ALA A 574 -2.89 8.89 -16.87
N HIS A 575 -3.59 7.90 -17.39
CA HIS A 575 -4.76 7.29 -16.78
C HIS A 575 -4.83 5.78 -17.08
N PRO A 576 -5.27 4.94 -16.14
CA PRO A 576 -5.43 3.51 -16.36
C PRO A 576 -6.82 3.16 -16.87
N GLU A 577 -6.89 2.20 -17.77
CA GLU A 577 -8.11 1.61 -18.30
C GLU A 577 -8.38 0.25 -17.63
N ASN A 578 -9.65 -0.11 -17.44
CA ASN A 578 -9.98 -1.46 -16.99
C ASN A 578 -9.74 -2.46 -18.12
N ASN A 579 -9.35 -3.68 -17.77
CA ASN A 579 -9.37 -4.79 -18.71
C ASN A 579 -10.79 -5.01 -19.24
N SER A 580 -10.88 -5.37 -20.53
CA SER A 580 -12.14 -5.77 -21.13
C SER A 580 -12.60 -7.12 -20.58
N ALA A 581 -13.89 -7.44 -20.76
CA ALA A 581 -14.43 -8.74 -20.37
C ALA A 581 -13.70 -9.91 -21.06
N GLU A 582 -13.23 -9.70 -22.30
CA GLU A 582 -12.45 -10.68 -23.05
C GLU A 582 -11.06 -10.90 -22.44
N ASP A 583 -10.34 -9.84 -22.05
CA ASP A 583 -9.01 -9.98 -21.43
C ASP A 583 -9.10 -10.76 -20.12
N ILE A 584 -10.16 -10.49 -19.34
CA ILE A 584 -10.45 -11.17 -18.09
C ILE A 584 -10.77 -12.65 -18.38
N MET A 585 -11.70 -12.91 -19.29
CA MET A 585 -12.10 -14.27 -19.67
C MET A 585 -10.92 -15.11 -20.16
N ARG A 586 -10.07 -14.59 -21.06
CA ARG A 586 -8.88 -15.31 -21.58
C ARG A 586 -7.86 -15.60 -20.49
N THR A 587 -7.66 -14.65 -19.57
CA THR A 587 -6.76 -14.86 -18.41
C THR A 587 -7.29 -15.93 -17.47
N VAL A 588 -8.61 -15.95 -17.22
CA VAL A 588 -9.26 -17.00 -16.42
C VAL A 588 -9.16 -18.35 -17.11
N GLU A 589 -9.33 -18.41 -18.43
CA GLU A 589 -9.19 -19.65 -19.18
C GLU A 589 -7.79 -20.27 -19.05
N GLU A 590 -6.73 -19.46 -19.20
CA GLU A 590 -5.35 -19.93 -19.02
C GLU A 590 -5.12 -20.49 -17.61
N VAL A 591 -5.67 -19.83 -16.59
CA VAL A 591 -5.53 -20.27 -15.19
C VAL A 591 -6.31 -21.55 -14.91
N LEU A 592 -7.48 -21.73 -15.52
CA LEU A 592 -8.18 -23.02 -15.46
C LEU A 592 -7.36 -24.13 -16.14
N ALA A 593 -6.66 -23.83 -17.24
CA ALA A 593 -5.73 -24.79 -17.85
C ALA A 593 -4.56 -25.16 -16.92
N ILE A 594 -4.05 -24.21 -16.11
CA ILE A 594 -3.07 -24.52 -15.04
C ILE A 594 -3.69 -25.45 -14.00
N ALA A 595 -4.89 -25.14 -13.51
CA ALA A 595 -5.59 -25.96 -12.52
C ALA A 595 -5.90 -27.38 -13.02
N ASP A 596 -6.07 -27.54 -14.34
CA ASP A 596 -6.32 -28.83 -14.99
C ASP A 596 -5.04 -29.58 -15.38
N GLY A 597 -3.84 -29.01 -15.17
CA GLY A 597 -2.58 -29.61 -15.62
C GLY A 597 -2.35 -29.56 -17.14
N ARG A 598 -3.06 -28.68 -17.84
CA ARG A 598 -3.07 -28.54 -19.31
C ARG A 598 -2.32 -27.29 -19.81
N THR A 599 -1.35 -26.78 -19.04
CA THR A 599 -0.59 -25.57 -19.40
C THR A 599 0.14 -25.71 -20.74
N ALA A 600 0.78 -26.86 -21.00
CA ALA A 600 1.52 -27.08 -22.24
C ALA A 600 0.61 -27.07 -23.49
N GLU A 601 -0.58 -27.68 -23.38
CA GLU A 601 -1.60 -27.65 -24.43
C GLU A 601 -2.07 -26.22 -24.70
N PHE A 602 -2.36 -25.45 -23.65
CA PHE A 602 -2.78 -24.06 -23.78
C PHE A 602 -1.69 -23.20 -24.44
N ASP A 603 -0.43 -23.34 -24.00
CA ASP A 603 0.70 -22.57 -24.52
C ASP A 603 0.98 -22.88 -26.00
N ALA A 604 0.83 -24.14 -26.42
CA ALA A 604 1.00 -24.55 -27.82
C ALA A 604 0.01 -23.85 -28.78
N GLY A 605 -1.17 -23.44 -28.27
CA GLY A 605 -2.17 -22.71 -29.05
C GLY A 605 -1.90 -21.20 -29.22
N HIS A 606 -0.85 -20.65 -28.61
CA HIS A 606 -0.71 -19.20 -28.41
C HIS A 606 0.66 -18.60 -28.76
N ASP A 607 1.51 -19.29 -29.53
CA ASP A 607 2.87 -18.82 -29.87
C ASP A 607 3.64 -18.31 -28.62
N ALA A 608 3.52 -19.08 -27.54
CA ALA A 608 3.88 -18.65 -26.19
C ALA A 608 5.36 -18.30 -26.07
N GLU A 609 6.24 -19.07 -26.73
CA GLU A 609 7.69 -18.86 -26.67
C GLU A 609 8.07 -17.46 -27.18
N ARG A 610 7.54 -17.08 -28.35
CA ARG A 610 7.81 -15.77 -28.97
C ARG A 610 7.29 -14.62 -28.12
N LEU A 611 6.01 -14.70 -27.70
CA LEU A 611 5.38 -13.63 -26.90
C LEU A 611 6.07 -13.44 -25.56
N LEU A 612 6.42 -14.54 -24.88
CA LEU A 612 7.09 -14.46 -23.58
C LEU A 612 8.55 -14.03 -23.68
N SER A 613 9.27 -14.40 -24.74
CA SER A 613 10.63 -13.88 -24.97
C SER A 613 10.61 -12.37 -25.12
N ARG A 614 9.76 -11.86 -26.02
CA ARG A 614 9.57 -10.41 -26.21
C ARG A 614 9.17 -9.70 -24.92
N TRP A 615 8.25 -10.28 -24.15
CA TRP A 615 7.85 -9.69 -22.87
C TRP A 615 9.01 -9.63 -21.86
N ARG A 616 9.81 -10.70 -21.73
CA ARG A 616 10.98 -10.70 -20.84
C ARG A 616 12.01 -9.66 -21.25
N GLU A 617 12.27 -9.51 -22.55
CA GLU A 617 13.17 -8.49 -23.10
C GLU A 617 12.67 -7.07 -22.82
N ALA A 618 11.35 -6.86 -22.82
CA ALA A 618 10.71 -5.58 -22.55
C ALA A 618 10.71 -5.17 -21.05
N LEU A 619 11.03 -6.07 -20.11
CA LEU A 619 11.11 -5.72 -18.69
C LEU A 619 12.36 -4.88 -18.41
N ALA A 620 12.20 -3.77 -17.68
CA ALA A 620 13.35 -3.07 -17.10
C ALA A 620 13.94 -3.82 -15.90
N LEU A 621 13.11 -4.59 -15.20
CA LEU A 621 13.48 -5.40 -14.04
C LEU A 621 12.99 -6.84 -14.26
N PRO A 622 13.87 -7.81 -14.55
CA PRO A 622 13.47 -9.18 -14.91
C PRO A 622 12.64 -9.91 -13.84
N TYR A 623 12.75 -9.49 -12.58
CA TYR A 623 12.07 -10.06 -11.43
C TYR A 623 10.75 -9.36 -11.07
N TYR A 624 10.33 -8.32 -11.81
CA TYR A 624 9.27 -7.41 -11.36
C TYR A 624 7.92 -8.09 -11.08
N TYR A 625 7.64 -9.22 -11.72
CA TYR A 625 6.40 -9.99 -11.48
C TYR A 625 6.65 -11.33 -10.77
N GLY A 626 7.74 -11.43 -10.01
CA GLY A 626 8.12 -12.67 -9.33
C GLY A 626 8.37 -13.80 -10.32
N ALA A 627 7.83 -14.99 -10.03
CA ALA A 627 7.90 -16.15 -10.94
C ALA A 627 6.69 -16.27 -11.89
N SER A 628 5.79 -15.28 -11.88
CA SER A 628 4.59 -15.28 -12.72
C SER A 628 4.86 -14.80 -14.15
N ARG A 629 3.84 -14.91 -15.02
CA ARG A 629 3.85 -14.32 -16.37
C ARG A 629 2.50 -13.70 -16.70
N PRO A 630 2.44 -12.68 -17.59
CA PRO A 630 1.18 -12.16 -18.09
C PRO A 630 0.44 -13.24 -18.88
N SER A 631 -0.88 -13.10 -18.94
CA SER A 631 -1.74 -13.94 -19.78
C SER A 631 -1.32 -13.84 -21.23
N LEU A 632 -1.25 -14.97 -21.93
CA LEU A 632 -0.93 -14.99 -23.36
C LEU A 632 -1.99 -14.27 -24.19
N GLY A 633 -3.27 -14.39 -23.79
CA GLY A 633 -4.37 -13.69 -24.43
C GLY A 633 -4.25 -12.17 -24.33
N PHE A 634 -3.78 -11.67 -23.17
CA PHE A 634 -3.48 -10.26 -22.97
C PHE A 634 -2.27 -9.81 -23.81
N LEU A 635 -1.16 -10.55 -23.74
CA LEU A 635 0.05 -10.21 -24.50
C LEU A 635 -0.22 -10.15 -26.00
N ALA A 636 -0.90 -11.14 -26.57
CA ALA A 636 -1.20 -11.18 -28.00
C ALA A 636 -2.06 -9.98 -28.46
N ARG A 637 -2.99 -9.53 -27.62
CA ARG A 637 -3.87 -8.39 -27.93
C ARG A 637 -3.12 -7.06 -27.93
N TYR A 638 -2.26 -6.86 -26.93
CA TYR A 638 -1.57 -5.58 -26.72
C TYR A 638 -0.13 -5.56 -27.23
N GLU A 639 0.32 -6.62 -27.89
CA GLU A 639 1.71 -6.81 -28.34
C GLU A 639 2.30 -5.58 -29.04
N LYS A 640 1.55 -4.99 -29.98
CA LYS A 640 2.02 -3.88 -30.83
C LYS A 640 2.14 -2.54 -30.12
N GLU A 641 1.58 -2.38 -28.93
CA GLU A 641 1.66 -1.16 -28.13
C GLU A 641 2.50 -1.40 -26.86
N PHE A 642 2.25 -2.52 -26.18
CA PHE A 642 2.77 -2.82 -24.85
C PHE A 642 4.20 -3.38 -24.86
N LEU A 643 4.58 -4.11 -25.92
CA LEU A 643 5.89 -4.74 -26.08
C LEU A 643 6.78 -4.03 -27.11
N LEU A 644 6.50 -2.76 -27.42
CA LEU A 644 7.40 -1.91 -28.20
C LEU A 644 8.69 -1.66 -27.43
N ASP A 645 9.81 -1.60 -28.16
CA ASP A 645 11.03 -1.07 -27.57
C ASP A 645 10.92 0.44 -27.43
N ALA A 646 11.55 1.01 -26.39
CA ALA A 646 11.48 2.45 -26.13
C ALA A 646 12.04 3.31 -27.28
N ALA A 647 12.86 2.72 -28.17
CA ALA A 647 13.38 3.36 -29.38
C ALA A 647 12.39 3.37 -30.56
N GLU A 648 11.34 2.54 -30.51
CA GLU A 648 10.32 2.41 -31.57
C GLU A 648 9.09 3.33 -31.35
N GLN A 649 9.07 4.10 -30.26
CA GLN A 649 7.99 5.05 -29.94
C GLN A 649 8.23 6.49 -30.41
N VAL A 650 9.38 6.78 -31.05
CA VAL A 650 9.76 8.13 -31.50
C VAL A 650 9.29 8.41 -32.93
#